data_AF-A0A100Y039-F1
#
_entry.id   AF-A0A100Y039-F1
#
_cell.length_a   1.000
_cell.length_b   1.000
_cell.length_c   1.000
_cell.angle_alpha   90.00
_cell.angle_beta   90.00
_cell.angle_gamma   90.00
#
_symmetry.space_group_name_H-M   'P 1'
#
loop_
_entity.id
_entity.type
_entity.pdbx_description
1 polymer ?
#
loop_
_entity_poly.entity_id
_entity_poly.type
_entity_poly.pdbx_seq_one_letter_code
_entity_poly.pdbx_strand_id
1 'polypeptide(L)'
;MRLGSFEIWDDVMDETFDKQVAPELGDVVSGNAPEIYTDSREFFRRTYFTDSMLEIIGRLVETLEGGERHNIFLIYSLFGGGKTHTLLTLYHAFREPDAMLDPEILAGHDPEKREKIKDLAERIKALGGVKIVPVYGKGRLGQPSKPLEVGPYKVRTVWGYIAHALGRYYIVERDDQNATVPEIDTLREIFRGERVILLVEEIVDYFDNLYNSGSEDDRRYAKNVDNFFDRLSTALLGSGSAMVMTLPMEKKEGMFEVEKEYNREVVMAIRDAVNRVGGSELYSPLRTSGAGNELVEVLKKRIFKGIDDEERVKTLTRMRSELSNTDVFGHAHNLEDELRRSYPFHPEYVDVLRTIIERTGLQRTRDMLRITRIVVRELVRRYAETGFAPSMIMPHHIDLKHEKLRGMLFGKSEAFMDYATIVDTDIKREKFKDFTKPGLAEIILKYVFLRTYPFDSPVPLPGFPTADSIARGVYEPNEFDANGWLPTDIRDTFEEITASVRFVYLNKKDKVLWFWRVANVAQMVDSKARELLETRLGEVWNELVKYVNRMVKERKSLTSTRGKGAKIEDHVTFFREQYIIVAKDPQEFHDTPDYKLQVLVRDDVDERTLRKLIYAYGTGTRTYRNTVVVCYPVEGSFKPLLETTARIMACDEVIRDIEVKYGQFGEEVVKIQMNMVKDIRGKALEDLETQIVNSFRQVAYPEEDEVRVTKAPSSSKSVVENVYSALLSKGKIVDEFDFDWLVETLKDIGVEVLRPEGYRVSELIAIIRTNTRLPMIEDGHISEAIKNAVLDLRIGLEREGEVFFKKVHKEVPSSEEEGNPPSAVKHRDLILPRGTALHRQVCNLLKKEKDLIVPKGDKDFRVKTWYEVYSPSSEIGIPLKSLVTGGEDCRVKNEYLDMVLWGHIVEMREETPITEGEFELEIEVPQVKEKPGKPVQIEVRVVPLGRDSFTVELSVDHGELDSYEVRLEDGKPVGVTWTIIMPETRTIATIEGRSPKRTRYRDVSLIPDLGTEIVETDTLKGEHKGMFLTSILDIEDVETLGLIPENVKGIVSGSLRIDKPLWEGRFEGVDREVLAYLVREMEELLEGRANLDVDLSLPEEVVIDDLLFEKLRPLNGKVRFRLRKEEC
;
A
#
# COMPACT_ATOMS: atom_id res chain seq x y z
N MET A 1 -43.68 -30.18 -0.53
CA MET A 1 -42.20 -30.18 -0.73
C MET A 1 -41.45 -29.61 0.50
N ARG A 2 -40.11 -29.77 0.62
CA ARG A 2 -39.33 -29.21 1.74
C ARG A 2 -38.16 -28.32 1.30
N LEU A 3 -37.90 -27.26 2.06
CA LEU A 3 -36.70 -26.42 2.02
C LEU A 3 -36.16 -26.34 3.45
N GLY A 4 -35.22 -27.22 3.81
CA GLY A 4 -34.76 -27.36 5.20
C GLY A 4 -35.94 -27.64 6.15
N SER A 5 -36.17 -26.72 7.10
CA SER A 5 -37.26 -26.76 8.09
C SER A 5 -38.60 -26.21 7.59
N PHE A 6 -38.68 -25.74 6.34
CA PHE A 6 -39.89 -25.20 5.74
C PHE A 6 -40.63 -26.25 4.91
N GLU A 7 -41.92 -26.45 5.19
CA GLU A 7 -42.81 -27.22 4.33
C GLU A 7 -43.51 -26.27 3.35
N ILE A 8 -43.27 -26.48 2.05
CA ILE A 8 -43.75 -25.63 0.96
C ILE A 8 -44.97 -26.29 0.31
N TRP A 9 -45.98 -25.49 0.00
CA TRP A 9 -47.15 -25.95 -0.77
C TRP A 9 -46.74 -26.46 -2.15
N ASP A 10 -47.33 -27.56 -2.60
CA ASP A 10 -46.95 -28.17 -3.88
C ASP A 10 -47.30 -27.27 -5.08
N ASP A 11 -48.35 -26.44 -4.98
CA ASP A 11 -48.69 -25.48 -6.04
C ASP A 11 -47.58 -24.43 -6.26
N VAL A 12 -46.79 -24.08 -5.24
CA VAL A 12 -45.65 -23.15 -5.39
C VAL A 12 -44.61 -23.68 -6.38
N MET A 13 -44.51 -25.00 -6.54
CA MET A 13 -43.59 -25.61 -7.50
C MET A 13 -44.14 -25.65 -8.93
N ASP A 14 -45.46 -25.51 -9.10
CA ASP A 14 -46.11 -25.51 -10.40
C ASP A 14 -46.18 -24.09 -10.98
N GLU A 15 -45.49 -23.89 -12.10
CA GLU A 15 -45.34 -22.60 -12.75
C GLU A 15 -46.63 -22.09 -13.41
N THR A 16 -47.61 -22.96 -13.65
CA THR A 16 -48.90 -22.57 -14.27
C THR A 16 -49.69 -21.62 -13.37
N PHE A 17 -49.56 -21.79 -12.05
CA PHE A 17 -50.16 -20.91 -11.04
C PHE A 17 -49.46 -19.55 -10.90
N ASP A 18 -48.27 -19.34 -11.50
CA ASP A 18 -47.59 -18.04 -11.50
C ASP A 18 -48.34 -16.99 -12.33
N LYS A 19 -49.10 -17.44 -13.34
CA LYS A 19 -49.96 -16.58 -14.18
C LYS A 19 -51.43 -16.57 -13.70
N GLN A 20 -51.86 -17.62 -13.00
CA GLN A 20 -53.21 -17.77 -12.45
C GLN A 20 -53.23 -17.52 -10.92
N VAL A 21 -52.73 -16.37 -10.48
CA VAL A 21 -52.60 -16.09 -9.02
C VAL A 21 -53.97 -16.06 -8.31
N ALA A 22 -55.05 -15.75 -9.05
CA ALA A 22 -56.44 -15.98 -8.67
C ALA A 22 -57.27 -16.38 -9.90
N PRO A 23 -58.16 -17.39 -9.80
CA PRO A 23 -59.11 -17.73 -10.87
C PRO A 23 -60.25 -16.71 -10.93
N GLU A 24 -60.95 -16.68 -12.05
CA GLU A 24 -62.17 -15.88 -12.21
C GLU A 24 -63.31 -16.44 -11.34
N LEU A 25 -64.14 -15.57 -10.74
CA LEU A 25 -65.27 -16.01 -9.91
C LEU A 25 -66.20 -16.99 -10.65
N GLY A 26 -66.41 -16.76 -11.96
CA GLY A 26 -67.23 -17.62 -12.80
C GLY A 26 -66.71 -19.06 -12.89
N ASP A 27 -65.40 -19.26 -12.98
CA ASP A 27 -64.77 -20.58 -13.08
C ASP A 27 -64.86 -21.34 -11.76
N VAL A 28 -64.73 -20.64 -10.63
CA VAL A 28 -64.85 -21.24 -9.30
C VAL A 28 -66.29 -21.70 -9.05
N VAL A 29 -67.27 -20.83 -9.32
CA VAL A 29 -68.70 -21.15 -9.15
C VAL A 29 -69.12 -22.31 -10.05
N SER A 30 -68.59 -22.38 -11.27
CA SER A 30 -68.94 -23.43 -12.25
C SER A 30 -68.18 -24.75 -12.04
N GLY A 31 -67.21 -24.78 -11.11
CA GLY A 31 -66.37 -25.96 -10.84
C GLY A 31 -65.27 -26.21 -11.88
N ASN A 32 -64.94 -25.21 -12.71
CA ASN A 32 -63.91 -25.32 -13.75
C ASN A 32 -62.52 -24.86 -13.27
N ALA A 33 -62.43 -24.20 -12.12
CA ALA A 33 -61.17 -23.81 -11.51
C ALA A 33 -60.49 -24.97 -10.74
N PRO A 34 -59.16 -24.91 -10.53
CA PRO A 34 -58.43 -25.93 -9.74
C PRO A 34 -59.00 -26.10 -8.32
N GLU A 35 -58.84 -27.32 -7.77
CA GLU A 35 -59.40 -27.72 -6.45
C GLU A 35 -59.00 -26.76 -5.32
N ILE A 36 -57.78 -26.22 -5.35
CA ILE A 36 -57.28 -25.24 -4.37
C ILE A 36 -58.09 -23.94 -4.30
N TYR A 37 -58.97 -23.70 -5.27
CA TYR A 37 -59.88 -22.55 -5.32
C TYR A 37 -61.36 -22.92 -5.29
N THR A 38 -61.75 -24.16 -5.64
CA THR A 38 -63.17 -24.59 -5.65
C THR A 38 -63.59 -25.27 -4.36
N ASP A 39 -62.67 -25.91 -3.64
CA ASP A 39 -62.90 -26.46 -2.32
C ASP A 39 -62.69 -25.38 -1.22
N SER A 40 -63.68 -25.22 -0.34
CA SER A 40 -63.68 -24.16 0.68
C SER A 40 -62.55 -24.33 1.69
N ARG A 41 -62.21 -25.57 2.07
CA ARG A 41 -61.17 -25.84 3.08
C ARG A 41 -59.78 -25.64 2.49
N GLU A 42 -59.51 -26.15 1.30
CA GLU A 42 -58.24 -25.95 0.61
C GLU A 42 -57.99 -24.48 0.28
N PHE A 43 -59.04 -23.75 -0.11
CA PHE A 43 -58.96 -22.30 -0.33
C PHE A 43 -58.60 -21.58 0.98
N PHE A 44 -59.31 -21.85 2.08
CA PHE A 44 -59.06 -21.19 3.35
C PHE A 44 -57.73 -21.58 4.01
N ARG A 45 -57.22 -22.80 3.80
CA ARG A 45 -55.86 -23.20 4.25
C ARG A 45 -54.76 -22.30 3.71
N ARG A 46 -54.95 -21.76 2.49
CA ARG A 46 -54.02 -20.84 1.80
C ARG A 46 -54.45 -19.36 1.89
N THR A 47 -55.52 -19.05 2.63
CA THR A 47 -56.07 -17.70 2.74
C THR A 47 -55.86 -17.15 4.14
N TYR A 48 -55.25 -15.97 4.24
CA TYR A 48 -55.20 -15.23 5.49
C TYR A 48 -56.39 -14.28 5.58
N PHE A 49 -57.31 -14.50 6.53
CA PHE A 49 -58.40 -13.57 6.82
C PHE A 49 -57.88 -12.20 7.26
N THR A 50 -57.96 -11.22 6.35
CA THR A 50 -57.60 -9.83 6.63
C THR A 50 -58.68 -9.15 7.45
N ASP A 51 -58.33 -8.08 8.15
CA ASP A 51 -59.27 -7.26 8.91
C ASP A 51 -60.37 -6.71 8.02
N SER A 52 -60.03 -6.30 6.79
CA SER A 52 -61.02 -5.84 5.82
C SER A 52 -61.95 -6.98 5.38
N MET A 53 -61.45 -8.19 5.18
CA MET A 53 -62.32 -9.33 4.84
C MET A 53 -63.30 -9.62 5.98
N LEU A 54 -62.82 -9.67 7.22
CA LEU A 54 -63.66 -9.91 8.39
C LEU A 54 -64.64 -8.78 8.67
N GLU A 55 -64.27 -7.53 8.37
CA GLU A 55 -65.18 -6.38 8.45
C GLU A 55 -66.31 -6.47 7.42
N ILE A 56 -65.99 -6.80 6.16
CA ILE A 56 -67.00 -7.00 5.11
C ILE A 56 -67.93 -8.17 5.47
N ILE A 57 -67.37 -9.31 5.93
CA ILE A 57 -68.17 -10.46 6.38
C ILE A 57 -69.10 -10.05 7.53
N GLY A 58 -68.58 -9.36 8.55
CA GLY A 58 -69.36 -8.92 9.71
C GLY A 58 -70.53 -8.02 9.32
N ARG A 59 -70.28 -6.98 8.51
CA ARG A 59 -71.36 -6.07 8.07
C ARG A 59 -72.36 -6.75 7.13
N LEU A 60 -71.92 -7.68 6.29
CA LEU A 60 -72.84 -8.52 5.51
C LEU A 60 -73.75 -9.34 6.42
N VAL A 61 -73.18 -10.00 7.45
CA VAL A 61 -73.97 -10.76 8.43
C VAL A 61 -74.99 -9.85 9.13
N GLU A 62 -74.57 -8.69 9.63
CA GLU A 62 -75.45 -7.71 10.29
C GLU A 62 -76.58 -7.20 9.37
N THR A 63 -76.28 -7.01 8.09
CA THR A 63 -77.25 -6.61 7.07
C THR A 63 -78.27 -7.73 6.80
N LEU A 64 -77.82 -8.98 6.71
CA LEU A 64 -78.68 -10.14 6.48
C LEU A 64 -79.53 -10.53 7.72
N GLU A 65 -79.05 -10.17 8.92
CA GLU A 65 -79.81 -10.25 10.18
C GLU A 65 -80.88 -9.15 10.28
N GLY A 66 -80.76 -8.08 9.48
CA GLY A 66 -81.64 -6.91 9.49
C GLY A 66 -81.29 -5.87 10.55
N GLY A 67 -80.10 -5.95 11.15
CA GLY A 67 -79.61 -5.01 12.17
C GLY A 67 -79.10 -3.69 11.60
N GLU A 68 -78.58 -3.71 10.36
CA GLU A 68 -78.03 -2.54 9.67
C GLU A 68 -78.67 -2.32 8.29
N ARG A 69 -78.52 -1.09 7.75
CA ARG A 69 -79.00 -0.70 6.41
C ARG A 69 -77.84 -0.50 5.41
N HIS A 70 -76.77 -1.27 5.57
CA HIS A 70 -75.58 -1.22 4.71
C HIS A 70 -75.63 -2.33 3.66
N ASN A 71 -76.47 -2.13 2.64
CA ASN A 71 -76.72 -3.17 1.64
C ASN A 71 -75.72 -3.16 0.46
N ILE A 72 -74.77 -2.23 0.42
CA ILE A 72 -73.90 -2.05 -0.75
C ILE A 72 -72.43 -1.87 -0.35
N PHE A 73 -71.60 -2.81 -0.80
CA PHE A 73 -70.17 -2.90 -0.48
C PHE A 73 -69.36 -2.70 -1.75
N LEU A 74 -68.59 -1.61 -1.82
CA LEU A 74 -67.73 -1.30 -2.97
C LEU A 74 -66.28 -1.64 -2.64
N ILE A 75 -65.74 -2.66 -3.30
CA ILE A 75 -64.35 -3.07 -3.19
C ILE A 75 -63.54 -2.38 -4.29
N TYR A 76 -62.54 -1.60 -3.90
CA TYR A 76 -61.62 -0.91 -4.81
C TYR A 76 -60.18 -1.38 -4.57
N SER A 77 -59.39 -1.43 -5.64
CA SER A 77 -57.96 -1.74 -5.63
C SER A 77 -57.43 -1.63 -7.06
N LEU A 78 -56.16 -1.28 -7.28
CA LEU A 78 -55.53 -1.53 -8.58
C LEU A 78 -55.30 -3.04 -8.77
N PHE A 79 -55.26 -3.50 -10.03
CA PHE A 79 -54.95 -4.87 -10.46
C PHE A 79 -54.09 -5.66 -9.47
N GLY A 80 -54.61 -6.82 -9.06
CA GLY A 80 -53.89 -7.76 -8.21
C GLY A 80 -54.07 -7.57 -6.71
N GLY A 81 -54.66 -6.46 -6.23
CA GLY A 81 -54.83 -6.19 -4.80
C GLY A 81 -55.90 -6.99 -4.06
N GLY A 82 -56.20 -8.22 -4.49
CA GLY A 82 -57.06 -9.16 -3.76
C GLY A 82 -58.58 -9.03 -3.96
N LYS A 83 -59.06 -8.23 -4.92
CA LYS A 83 -60.51 -8.02 -5.18
C LYS A 83 -61.27 -9.34 -5.40
N THR A 84 -60.87 -10.11 -6.42
CA THR A 84 -61.41 -11.43 -6.72
C THR A 84 -61.24 -12.39 -5.55
N HIS A 85 -60.08 -12.37 -4.89
CA HIS A 85 -59.81 -13.22 -3.74
C HIS A 85 -60.76 -12.92 -2.57
N THR A 86 -61.08 -11.66 -2.29
CA THR A 86 -62.09 -11.28 -1.30
C THR A 86 -63.47 -11.77 -1.69
N LEU A 87 -63.89 -11.63 -2.95
CA LEU A 87 -65.17 -12.18 -3.40
C LEU A 87 -65.24 -13.70 -3.24
N LEU A 88 -64.15 -14.42 -3.53
CA LEU A 88 -64.04 -15.86 -3.28
C LEU A 88 -64.12 -16.20 -1.79
N THR A 89 -63.46 -15.43 -0.93
CA THR A 89 -63.58 -15.57 0.53
C THR A 89 -65.05 -15.44 0.98
N LEU A 90 -65.77 -14.45 0.47
CA LEU A 90 -67.19 -14.28 0.75
C LEU A 90 -68.03 -15.44 0.21
N TYR A 91 -67.77 -15.86 -1.04
CA TYR A 91 -68.44 -16.99 -1.65
C TYR A 91 -68.32 -18.27 -0.79
N HIS A 92 -67.10 -18.64 -0.39
CA HIS A 92 -66.86 -19.82 0.44
C HIS A 92 -67.41 -19.67 1.85
N ALA A 93 -67.27 -18.49 2.48
CA ALA A 93 -67.74 -18.26 3.85
C ALA A 93 -69.26 -18.44 3.98
N PHE A 94 -70.03 -17.92 3.02
CA PHE A 94 -71.49 -18.04 3.04
C PHE A 94 -72.01 -19.35 2.43
N ARG A 95 -71.21 -20.05 1.62
CA ARG A 95 -71.55 -21.38 1.08
C ARG A 95 -71.29 -22.50 2.08
N GLU A 96 -70.17 -22.44 2.78
CA GLU A 96 -69.71 -23.50 3.69
C GLU A 96 -69.02 -22.88 4.93
N PRO A 97 -69.78 -22.28 5.86
CA PRO A 97 -69.22 -21.59 7.02
C PRO A 97 -68.40 -22.50 7.94
N ASP A 98 -68.72 -23.79 8.01
CA ASP A 98 -67.98 -24.77 8.81
C ASP A 98 -66.52 -24.92 8.35
N ALA A 99 -66.19 -24.58 7.10
CA ALA A 99 -64.81 -24.58 6.62
C ALA A 99 -63.94 -23.51 7.30
N MET A 100 -64.54 -22.41 7.78
CA MET A 100 -63.83 -21.36 8.52
C MET A 100 -63.40 -21.80 9.93
N LEU A 101 -64.05 -22.83 10.47
CA LEU A 101 -63.83 -23.35 11.83
C LEU A 101 -62.72 -24.41 11.90
N ASP A 102 -62.08 -24.73 10.77
CA ASP A 102 -61.01 -25.71 10.74
C ASP A 102 -59.82 -25.29 11.65
N PRO A 103 -59.36 -26.17 12.56
CA PRO A 103 -58.25 -25.85 13.45
C PRO A 103 -56.96 -25.41 12.74
N GLU A 104 -56.66 -25.96 11.56
CA GLU A 104 -55.45 -25.60 10.80
C GLU A 104 -55.57 -24.20 10.19
N ILE A 105 -56.78 -23.79 9.82
CA ILE A 105 -57.08 -22.46 9.29
C ILE A 105 -56.89 -21.44 10.41
N LEU A 106 -57.52 -21.68 11.58
CA LEU A 106 -57.46 -20.81 12.75
C LEU A 106 -56.05 -20.68 13.37
N ALA A 107 -55.22 -21.73 13.28
CA ALA A 107 -53.87 -21.72 13.85
C ALA A 107 -52.99 -20.56 13.36
N GLY A 108 -53.27 -20.03 12.17
CA GLY A 108 -52.50 -18.92 11.58
C GLY A 108 -52.89 -17.51 12.01
N HIS A 109 -53.87 -17.36 12.90
CA HIS A 109 -54.38 -16.05 13.33
C HIS A 109 -54.08 -15.80 14.81
N ASP A 110 -54.04 -14.54 15.24
CA ASP A 110 -53.94 -14.19 16.66
C ASP A 110 -55.22 -14.58 17.43
N PRO A 111 -55.18 -14.68 18.78
CA PRO A 111 -56.32 -15.13 19.57
C PRO A 111 -57.60 -14.31 19.37
N GLU A 112 -57.50 -12.99 19.19
CA GLU A 112 -58.65 -12.11 19.01
C GLU A 112 -59.31 -12.37 17.65
N LYS A 113 -58.50 -12.45 16.59
CA LYS A 113 -58.95 -12.75 15.24
C LYS A 113 -59.55 -14.16 15.12
N ARG A 114 -58.98 -15.16 15.79
CA ARG A 114 -59.55 -16.52 15.87
C ARG A 114 -60.97 -16.50 16.42
N GLU A 115 -61.21 -15.75 17.49
CA GLU A 115 -62.53 -15.69 18.11
C GLU A 115 -63.53 -14.95 17.22
N LYS A 116 -63.10 -13.88 16.56
CA LYS A 116 -63.91 -13.17 15.56
C LYS A 116 -64.29 -14.06 14.37
N ILE A 117 -63.37 -14.87 13.86
CA ILE A 117 -63.65 -15.82 12.76
C ILE A 117 -64.73 -16.82 13.18
N LYS A 118 -64.61 -17.39 14.40
CA LYS A 118 -65.58 -18.35 14.93
C LYS A 118 -66.97 -17.72 15.11
N ASP A 119 -67.03 -16.54 15.72
CA ASP A 119 -68.29 -15.80 15.90
C ASP A 119 -69.00 -15.58 14.56
N LEU A 120 -68.28 -15.07 13.56
CA LEU A 120 -68.83 -14.85 12.23
C LEU A 120 -69.31 -16.14 11.56
N ALA A 121 -68.54 -17.23 11.66
CA ALA A 121 -68.93 -18.51 11.08
C ALA A 121 -70.23 -19.06 11.70
N GLU A 122 -70.38 -18.99 13.03
CA GLU A 122 -71.60 -19.40 13.73
C GLU A 122 -72.79 -18.51 13.38
N ARG A 123 -72.59 -17.19 13.26
CA ARG A 123 -73.66 -16.26 12.84
C ARG A 123 -74.09 -16.51 11.40
N ILE A 124 -73.16 -16.76 10.48
CA ILE A 124 -73.48 -17.14 9.08
C ILE A 124 -74.30 -18.43 9.06
N LYS A 125 -73.93 -19.41 9.89
CA LYS A 125 -74.67 -20.67 10.02
C LYS A 125 -76.09 -20.46 10.55
N ALA A 126 -76.25 -19.57 11.54
CA ALA A 126 -77.54 -19.22 12.13
C ALA A 126 -78.47 -18.47 11.16
N LEU A 127 -77.94 -17.70 10.21
CA LEU A 127 -78.74 -17.02 9.18
C LEU A 127 -79.59 -18.03 8.39
N GLY A 128 -78.95 -19.06 7.84
CA GLY A 128 -79.58 -20.08 7.00
C GLY A 128 -80.22 -19.52 5.70
N GLY A 129 -80.18 -20.31 4.62
CA GLY A 129 -80.90 -19.98 3.38
C GLY A 129 -80.42 -18.73 2.65
N VAL A 130 -79.14 -18.35 2.80
CA VAL A 130 -78.53 -17.26 2.02
C VAL A 130 -78.25 -17.74 0.59
N LYS A 131 -78.80 -17.04 -0.41
CA LYS A 131 -78.55 -17.29 -1.84
C LYS A 131 -77.41 -16.39 -2.32
N ILE A 132 -76.35 -16.99 -2.84
CA ILE A 132 -75.23 -16.25 -3.42
C ILE A 132 -75.43 -16.22 -4.95
N VAL A 133 -75.52 -15.02 -5.52
CA VAL A 133 -75.72 -14.80 -6.95
C VAL A 133 -74.49 -14.11 -7.54
N PRO A 134 -73.62 -14.83 -8.25
CA PRO A 134 -72.46 -14.25 -8.91
C PRO A 134 -72.86 -13.59 -10.23
N VAL A 135 -72.52 -12.31 -10.38
CA VAL A 135 -72.72 -11.51 -11.58
C VAL A 135 -71.33 -11.15 -12.13
N TYR A 136 -70.84 -11.98 -13.05
CA TYR A 136 -69.49 -11.86 -13.60
C TYR A 136 -69.49 -11.27 -15.02
N GLY A 137 -68.85 -10.12 -15.20
CA GLY A 137 -68.89 -9.35 -16.44
C GLY A 137 -68.28 -10.05 -17.67
N LYS A 138 -67.23 -10.86 -17.51
CA LYS A 138 -66.70 -11.69 -18.61
C LYS A 138 -67.46 -13.02 -18.79
N GLY A 139 -68.39 -13.30 -17.89
CA GLY A 139 -69.26 -14.46 -17.94
C GLY A 139 -70.41 -14.30 -18.94
N ARG A 140 -71.26 -15.33 -19.02
CA ARG A 140 -72.42 -15.34 -19.93
C ARG A 140 -73.65 -14.76 -19.23
N LEU A 141 -73.71 -13.43 -19.09
CA LEU A 141 -74.87 -12.73 -18.49
C LEU A 141 -76.05 -12.57 -19.46
N GLY A 142 -75.80 -12.66 -20.77
CA GLY A 142 -76.78 -12.43 -21.83
C GLY A 142 -76.90 -10.95 -22.18
N GLN A 143 -76.89 -10.64 -23.49
CA GLN A 143 -76.97 -9.27 -24.03
C GLN A 143 -78.07 -9.17 -25.10
N PRO A 144 -78.59 -7.98 -25.44
CA PRO A 144 -79.70 -7.85 -26.40
C PRO A 144 -79.43 -8.50 -27.76
N SER A 145 -78.25 -8.28 -28.35
CA SER A 145 -77.85 -8.87 -29.63
C SER A 145 -77.56 -10.37 -29.57
N LYS A 146 -77.26 -10.90 -28.38
CA LYS A 146 -76.88 -12.29 -28.14
C LYS A 146 -77.39 -12.76 -26.77
N PRO A 147 -78.69 -13.05 -26.65
CA PRO A 147 -79.27 -13.45 -25.38
C PRO A 147 -78.67 -14.78 -24.87
N LEU A 148 -78.71 -14.94 -23.56
CA LEU A 148 -78.45 -16.22 -22.91
C LEU A 148 -79.70 -17.12 -23.05
N GLU A 149 -79.53 -18.22 -23.77
CA GLU A 149 -80.54 -19.24 -23.96
C GLU A 149 -80.59 -20.15 -22.73
N VAL A 150 -81.65 -20.08 -21.93
CA VAL A 150 -81.80 -20.89 -20.70
C VAL A 150 -82.88 -21.96 -20.83
N GLY A 151 -83.38 -22.19 -22.05
CA GLY A 151 -84.43 -23.15 -22.37
C GLY A 151 -85.78 -22.47 -22.64
N PRO A 152 -86.62 -22.26 -21.59
CA PRO A 152 -87.99 -21.76 -21.79
C PRO A 152 -88.08 -20.26 -22.11
N TYR A 153 -87.00 -19.50 -21.92
CA TYR A 153 -86.93 -18.07 -22.25
C TYR A 153 -85.48 -17.67 -22.56
N LYS A 154 -85.32 -16.41 -22.98
CA LYS A 154 -84.05 -15.80 -23.40
C LYS A 154 -83.73 -14.62 -22.50
N VAL A 155 -82.63 -14.70 -21.76
CA VAL A 155 -82.16 -13.63 -20.88
C VAL A 155 -81.31 -12.65 -21.68
N ARG A 156 -81.71 -11.36 -21.73
CA ARG A 156 -81.06 -10.32 -22.55
C ARG A 156 -80.25 -9.32 -21.74
N THR A 157 -80.44 -9.25 -20.43
CA THR A 157 -79.93 -8.17 -19.58
C THR A 157 -79.43 -8.68 -18.24
N VAL A 158 -78.59 -7.89 -17.56
CA VAL A 158 -78.09 -8.21 -16.21
C VAL A 158 -79.22 -8.37 -15.18
N TRP A 159 -80.29 -7.57 -15.23
CA TRP A 159 -81.43 -7.76 -14.33
C TRP A 159 -82.23 -9.02 -14.67
N GLY A 160 -82.36 -9.36 -15.95
CA GLY A 160 -82.91 -10.65 -16.37
C GLY A 160 -82.09 -11.83 -15.84
N TYR A 161 -80.76 -11.70 -15.86
CA TYR A 161 -79.85 -12.71 -15.31
C TYR A 161 -79.99 -12.86 -13.80
N ILE A 162 -80.02 -11.75 -13.04
CA ILE A 162 -80.23 -11.80 -11.59
C ILE A 162 -81.57 -12.46 -11.26
N ALA A 163 -82.64 -12.08 -11.96
CA ALA A 163 -83.95 -12.68 -11.75
C ALA A 163 -83.98 -14.17 -12.14
N HIS A 164 -83.30 -14.56 -13.22
CA HIS A 164 -83.12 -15.96 -13.61
C HIS A 164 -82.39 -16.76 -12.53
N ALA A 165 -81.26 -16.27 -12.04
CA ALA A 165 -80.47 -16.92 -10.99
C ALA A 165 -81.26 -17.09 -9.68
N LEU A 166 -82.20 -16.20 -9.40
CA LEU A 166 -83.11 -16.29 -8.25
C LEU A 166 -84.38 -17.12 -8.52
N GLY A 167 -84.58 -17.63 -9.74
CA GLY A 167 -85.78 -18.38 -10.14
C GLY A 167 -87.03 -17.52 -10.30
N ARG A 168 -86.87 -16.20 -10.45
CA ARG A 168 -87.94 -15.18 -10.47
C ARG A 168 -87.99 -14.36 -11.77
N TYR A 169 -87.53 -14.93 -12.89
CA TYR A 169 -87.48 -14.25 -14.18
C TYR A 169 -88.84 -13.68 -14.63
N TYR A 170 -89.95 -14.37 -14.32
CA TYR A 170 -91.31 -13.93 -14.67
C TYR A 170 -91.68 -12.53 -14.16
N ILE A 171 -90.99 -12.03 -13.12
CA ILE A 171 -91.20 -10.69 -12.56
C ILE A 171 -90.67 -9.60 -13.51
N VAL A 172 -89.57 -9.87 -14.21
CA VAL A 172 -88.87 -8.90 -15.08
C VAL A 172 -88.92 -9.27 -16.56
N GLU A 173 -89.69 -10.29 -16.94
CA GLU A 173 -89.69 -10.82 -18.31
C GLU A 173 -89.94 -9.73 -19.36
N ARG A 174 -90.92 -8.84 -19.11
CA ARG A 174 -91.20 -7.72 -20.01
C ARG A 174 -90.07 -6.70 -20.06
N ASP A 175 -89.47 -6.38 -18.92
CA ASP A 175 -88.35 -5.44 -18.82
C ASP A 175 -87.11 -5.97 -19.53
N ASP A 176 -86.80 -7.26 -19.38
CA ASP A 176 -85.69 -7.96 -20.05
C ASP A 176 -85.91 -8.05 -21.56
N GLN A 177 -87.12 -8.39 -22.02
CA GLN A 177 -87.46 -8.43 -23.45
C GLN A 177 -87.31 -7.06 -24.13
N ASN A 178 -87.70 -5.99 -23.44
CA ASN A 178 -87.63 -4.62 -23.97
C ASN A 178 -86.28 -3.93 -23.70
N ALA A 179 -85.35 -4.59 -22.99
CA ALA A 179 -84.11 -3.99 -22.48
C ALA A 179 -84.35 -2.65 -21.75
N THR A 180 -85.46 -2.57 -21.00
CA THR A 180 -85.85 -1.39 -20.22
C THR A 180 -85.54 -1.66 -18.74
N VAL A 181 -84.92 -0.69 -18.05
CA VAL A 181 -84.56 -0.87 -16.63
C VAL A 181 -85.83 -1.04 -15.79
N PRO A 182 -85.98 -2.12 -14.99
CA PRO A 182 -87.14 -2.33 -14.14
C PRO A 182 -87.35 -1.18 -13.13
N GLU A 183 -88.58 -0.99 -12.68
CA GLU A 183 -88.90 -0.05 -11.60
C GLU A 183 -88.39 -0.58 -10.24
N ILE A 184 -88.17 0.33 -9.28
CA ILE A 184 -87.64 -0.01 -7.94
C ILE A 184 -88.52 -1.06 -7.26
N ASP A 185 -89.85 -0.95 -7.35
CA ASP A 185 -90.76 -1.90 -6.71
C ASP A 185 -90.74 -3.27 -7.38
N THR A 186 -90.49 -3.32 -8.70
CA THR A 186 -90.27 -4.59 -9.43
C THR A 186 -88.98 -5.26 -8.95
N LEU A 187 -87.88 -4.49 -8.81
CA LEU A 187 -86.62 -4.99 -8.25
C LEU A 187 -86.79 -5.46 -6.80
N ARG A 188 -87.55 -4.75 -5.96
CA ARG A 188 -87.87 -5.17 -4.58
C ARG A 188 -88.62 -6.49 -4.53
N GLU A 189 -89.54 -6.75 -5.47
CA GLU A 189 -90.25 -8.02 -5.56
C GLU A 189 -89.31 -9.20 -5.84
N ILE A 190 -88.26 -9.00 -6.63
CA ILE A 190 -87.24 -10.02 -6.91
C ILE A 190 -86.57 -10.48 -5.60
N PHE A 191 -86.25 -9.55 -4.70
CA PHE A 191 -85.56 -9.87 -3.43
C PHE A 191 -86.51 -10.15 -2.26
N ARG A 192 -87.84 -9.99 -2.43
CA ARG A 192 -88.79 -10.13 -1.33
C ARG A 192 -88.77 -11.53 -0.71
N GLY A 193 -88.53 -11.59 0.60
CA GLY A 193 -88.52 -12.82 1.39
C GLY A 193 -87.25 -13.68 1.20
N GLU A 194 -86.25 -13.17 0.48
CA GLU A 194 -84.98 -13.86 0.23
C GLU A 194 -83.84 -13.13 0.93
N ARG A 195 -82.80 -13.89 1.30
CA ARG A 195 -81.51 -13.35 1.70
C ARG A 195 -80.51 -13.56 0.58
N VAL A 196 -80.22 -12.52 -0.19
CA VAL A 196 -79.38 -12.61 -1.38
C VAL A 196 -78.09 -11.83 -1.18
N ILE A 197 -76.95 -12.45 -1.50
CA ILE A 197 -75.67 -11.75 -1.69
C ILE A 197 -75.36 -11.73 -3.19
N LEU A 198 -75.38 -10.54 -3.78
CA LEU A 198 -74.92 -10.33 -5.15
C LEU A 198 -73.42 -10.09 -5.15
N LEU A 199 -72.64 -11.01 -5.73
CA LEU A 199 -71.19 -10.85 -5.92
C LEU A 199 -70.95 -10.35 -7.35
N VAL A 200 -70.70 -9.06 -7.51
CA VAL A 200 -70.59 -8.38 -8.81
C VAL A 200 -69.13 -8.11 -9.13
N GLU A 201 -68.60 -8.82 -10.13
CA GLU A 201 -67.20 -8.73 -10.53
C GLU A 201 -67.06 -8.34 -12.01
N GLU A 202 -66.08 -7.47 -12.31
CA GLU A 202 -65.72 -7.03 -13.67
C GLU A 202 -66.91 -6.52 -14.52
N ILE A 203 -67.97 -6.05 -13.88
CA ILE A 203 -69.20 -5.62 -14.58
C ILE A 203 -68.98 -4.41 -15.49
N VAL A 204 -67.94 -3.61 -15.21
CA VAL A 204 -67.50 -2.50 -16.05
C VAL A 204 -67.09 -3.00 -17.43
N ASP A 205 -66.33 -4.10 -17.51
CA ASP A 205 -65.87 -4.68 -18.79
C ASP A 205 -67.06 -5.03 -19.68
N TYR A 206 -68.08 -5.66 -19.10
CA TYR A 206 -69.31 -6.01 -19.79
C TYR A 206 -70.00 -4.78 -20.41
N PHE A 207 -70.20 -3.73 -19.63
CA PHE A 207 -70.87 -2.53 -20.11
C PHE A 207 -70.03 -1.71 -21.08
N ASP A 208 -68.70 -1.63 -20.89
CA ASP A 208 -67.80 -0.93 -21.80
C ASP A 208 -67.73 -1.63 -23.17
N ASN A 209 -67.66 -2.96 -23.18
CA ASN A 209 -67.74 -3.75 -24.43
C ASN A 209 -69.06 -3.51 -25.18
N LEU A 210 -70.19 -3.42 -24.47
CA LEU A 210 -71.48 -3.12 -25.09
C LEU A 210 -71.62 -1.66 -25.54
N TYR A 211 -71.01 -0.72 -24.81
CA TYR A 211 -70.96 0.69 -25.17
C TYR A 211 -70.26 0.91 -26.51
N ASN A 212 -69.24 0.07 -26.78
CA ASN A 212 -68.45 0.08 -28.01
C ASN A 212 -68.93 -0.95 -29.07
N SER A 213 -70.05 -1.66 -28.82
CA SER A 213 -70.59 -2.68 -29.73
C SER A 213 -71.06 -2.08 -31.06
N GLY A 214 -70.97 -2.85 -32.14
CA GLY A 214 -71.54 -2.52 -33.45
C GLY A 214 -73.07 -2.54 -33.47
N SER A 215 -73.72 -3.25 -32.54
CA SER A 215 -75.17 -3.35 -32.40
C SER A 215 -75.78 -2.11 -31.74
N GLU A 216 -76.84 -1.55 -32.31
CA GLU A 216 -77.53 -0.39 -31.73
C GLU A 216 -78.29 -0.74 -30.44
N ASP A 217 -78.90 -1.92 -30.38
CA ASP A 217 -79.64 -2.37 -29.19
C ASP A 217 -78.71 -2.57 -27.99
N ASP A 218 -77.48 -3.08 -28.22
CA ASP A 218 -76.47 -3.24 -27.16
C ASP A 218 -76.02 -1.87 -26.63
N ARG A 219 -75.73 -0.91 -27.52
CA ARG A 219 -75.35 0.45 -27.13
C ARG A 219 -76.49 1.17 -26.37
N ARG A 220 -77.75 0.99 -26.79
CA ARG A 220 -78.92 1.55 -26.11
C ARG A 220 -79.08 0.97 -24.71
N TYR A 221 -78.88 -0.34 -24.56
CA TYR A 221 -78.89 -1.02 -23.27
C TYR A 221 -77.75 -0.52 -22.36
N ALA A 222 -76.53 -0.46 -22.86
CA ALA A 222 -75.35 -0.03 -22.09
C ALA A 222 -75.47 1.41 -21.55
N LYS A 223 -76.11 2.31 -22.30
CA LYS A 223 -76.37 3.70 -21.86
C LYS A 223 -77.27 3.82 -20.63
N ASN A 224 -77.98 2.77 -20.23
CA ASN A 224 -78.87 2.77 -19.06
C ASN A 224 -78.24 2.11 -17.81
N VAL A 225 -76.93 1.83 -17.84
CA VAL A 225 -76.23 1.14 -16.75
C VAL A 225 -76.30 1.90 -15.42
N ASP A 226 -76.16 3.23 -15.45
CA ASP A 226 -76.23 4.10 -14.29
C ASP A 226 -77.62 4.07 -13.65
N ASN A 227 -78.68 4.15 -14.46
CA ASN A 227 -80.07 4.04 -14.03
C ASN A 227 -80.36 2.67 -13.39
N PHE A 228 -79.79 1.60 -13.94
CA PHE A 228 -79.95 0.26 -13.38
C PHE A 228 -79.31 0.13 -12.01
N PHE A 229 -78.04 0.52 -11.85
CA PHE A 229 -77.36 0.41 -10.54
C PHE A 229 -77.93 1.35 -9.49
N ASP A 230 -78.40 2.54 -9.87
CA ASP A 230 -79.11 3.46 -8.98
C ASP A 230 -80.40 2.84 -8.42
N ARG A 231 -81.24 2.25 -9.30
CA ARG A 231 -82.49 1.57 -8.90
C ARG A 231 -82.25 0.28 -8.14
N LEU A 232 -81.27 -0.53 -8.55
CA LEU A 232 -80.89 -1.77 -7.85
C LEU A 232 -80.41 -1.46 -6.44
N SER A 233 -79.52 -0.48 -6.30
CA SER A 233 -79.03 0.00 -5.01
C SER A 233 -80.18 0.44 -4.10
N THR A 234 -81.12 1.23 -4.64
CA THR A 234 -82.31 1.69 -3.91
C THR A 234 -83.26 0.56 -3.53
N ALA A 235 -83.38 -0.48 -4.37
CA ALA A 235 -84.21 -1.64 -4.10
C ALA A 235 -83.61 -2.54 -2.99
N LEU A 236 -82.28 -2.62 -2.92
CA LEU A 236 -81.58 -3.39 -1.89
C LEU A 236 -81.59 -2.70 -0.52
N LEU A 237 -81.60 -1.37 -0.46
CA LEU A 237 -81.63 -0.63 0.80
C LEU A 237 -82.79 -1.07 1.72
N GLY A 238 -82.44 -1.51 2.93
CA GLY A 238 -83.42 -1.95 3.93
C GLY A 238 -84.07 -3.30 3.63
N SER A 239 -83.57 -4.03 2.61
CA SER A 239 -83.87 -5.44 2.40
C SER A 239 -82.91 -6.33 3.19
N GLY A 240 -83.24 -7.61 3.36
CA GLY A 240 -82.30 -8.62 3.87
C GLY A 240 -81.33 -9.13 2.80
N SER A 241 -81.02 -8.34 1.78
CA SER A 241 -80.13 -8.69 0.66
C SER A 241 -79.09 -7.61 0.42
N ALA A 242 -77.89 -7.98 -0.02
CA ALA A 242 -76.76 -7.07 -0.19
C ALA A 242 -76.04 -7.29 -1.53
N MET A 243 -75.32 -6.27 -1.99
CA MET A 243 -74.47 -6.32 -3.17
C MET A 243 -73.03 -5.98 -2.80
N VAL A 244 -72.11 -6.85 -3.18
CA VAL A 244 -70.66 -6.64 -3.09
C VAL A 244 -70.12 -6.51 -4.50
N MET A 245 -69.60 -5.33 -4.83
CA MET A 245 -69.15 -5.00 -6.19
C MET A 245 -67.68 -4.60 -6.20
N THR A 246 -66.92 -5.13 -7.16
CA THR A 246 -65.55 -4.69 -7.41
C THR A 246 -65.50 -3.63 -8.50
N LEU A 247 -64.73 -2.56 -8.29
CA LEU A 247 -64.50 -1.52 -9.29
C LEU A 247 -63.00 -1.42 -9.65
N PRO A 248 -62.64 -1.22 -10.94
CA PRO A 248 -61.26 -1.08 -11.41
C PRO A 248 -60.72 0.33 -11.14
N MET A 249 -60.71 0.72 -9.86
CA MET A 249 -60.24 2.02 -9.42
C MET A 249 -59.51 1.95 -8.08
N GLU A 250 -58.79 3.02 -7.75
CA GLU A 250 -58.17 3.22 -6.45
C GLU A 250 -58.36 4.65 -5.94
N LYS A 251 -58.43 4.81 -4.61
CA LYS A 251 -58.37 6.10 -3.94
C LYS A 251 -56.95 6.43 -3.46
N LYS A 252 -56.31 7.45 -4.04
CA LYS A 252 -54.97 7.96 -3.66
C LYS A 252 -55.05 9.44 -3.32
N GLU A 253 -54.61 9.84 -2.11
CA GLU A 253 -54.63 11.24 -1.63
C GLU A 253 -55.99 11.96 -1.79
N GLY A 254 -57.09 11.22 -1.68
CA GLY A 254 -58.45 11.75 -1.84
C GLY A 254 -58.96 11.81 -3.28
N MET A 255 -58.13 11.54 -4.30
CA MET A 255 -58.54 11.41 -5.69
C MET A 255 -58.74 9.93 -6.09
N PHE A 256 -59.65 9.69 -7.03
CA PHE A 256 -59.88 8.36 -7.61
C PHE A 256 -59.16 8.22 -8.94
N GLU A 257 -58.27 7.24 -9.04
CA GLU A 257 -57.60 6.85 -10.27
C GLU A 257 -58.26 5.58 -10.84
N VAL A 258 -58.61 5.61 -12.13
CA VAL A 258 -59.19 4.46 -12.85
C VAL A 258 -58.07 3.73 -13.59
N GLU A 259 -58.15 2.40 -13.61
CA GLU A 259 -57.24 1.55 -14.38
C GLU A 259 -57.29 1.91 -15.87
N LYS A 260 -56.12 2.09 -16.52
CA LYS A 260 -56.01 2.64 -17.89
C LYS A 260 -56.76 1.86 -18.97
N GLU A 261 -56.98 0.57 -18.75
CA GLU A 261 -57.65 -0.34 -19.69
C GLU A 261 -59.18 -0.16 -19.70
N TYR A 262 -59.74 0.51 -18.69
CA TYR A 262 -61.17 0.70 -18.54
C TYR A 262 -61.61 2.13 -18.87
N ASN A 263 -62.78 2.26 -19.48
CA ASN A 263 -63.38 3.56 -19.72
C ASN A 263 -63.75 4.28 -18.41
N ARG A 264 -63.04 5.38 -18.13
CA ARG A 264 -63.25 6.21 -16.93
C ARG A 264 -64.69 6.70 -16.79
N GLU A 265 -65.37 7.03 -17.88
CA GLU A 265 -66.74 7.53 -17.84
C GLU A 265 -67.71 6.46 -17.33
N VAL A 266 -67.59 5.23 -17.83
CA VAL A 266 -68.42 4.08 -17.41
C VAL A 266 -68.16 3.73 -15.95
N VAL A 267 -66.89 3.70 -15.54
CA VAL A 267 -66.48 3.42 -14.16
C VAL A 267 -67.05 4.45 -13.18
N MET A 268 -66.95 5.73 -13.51
CA MET A 268 -67.48 6.81 -12.68
C MET A 268 -69.01 6.82 -12.66
N ALA A 269 -69.67 6.54 -13.79
CA ALA A 269 -71.12 6.46 -13.86
C ALA A 269 -71.70 5.38 -12.92
N ILE A 270 -71.12 4.17 -12.91
CA ILE A 270 -71.54 3.09 -11.99
C ILE A 270 -71.26 3.48 -10.54
N ARG A 271 -70.06 4.01 -10.27
CA ARG A 271 -69.65 4.42 -8.91
C ARG A 271 -70.54 5.52 -8.35
N ASP A 272 -70.85 6.53 -9.15
CA ASP A 272 -71.69 7.65 -8.72
C ASP A 272 -73.14 7.20 -8.56
N ALA A 273 -73.66 6.34 -9.45
CA ALA A 273 -74.99 5.75 -9.32
C ALA A 273 -75.18 4.97 -8.01
N VAL A 274 -74.18 4.19 -7.61
CA VAL A 274 -74.22 3.45 -6.35
C VAL A 274 -74.07 4.37 -5.13
N ASN A 275 -73.17 5.36 -5.17
CA ASN A 275 -72.92 6.27 -4.05
C ASN A 275 -74.03 7.31 -3.81
N ARG A 276 -74.86 7.62 -4.82
CA ARG A 276 -76.04 8.49 -4.65
C ARG A 276 -77.03 7.95 -3.62
N VAL A 277 -77.04 6.63 -3.45
CA VAL A 277 -77.90 5.90 -2.55
C VAL A 277 -77.16 5.76 -1.21
N GLY A 278 -77.62 6.47 -0.16
CA GLY A 278 -76.98 6.42 1.15
C GLY A 278 -76.89 4.99 1.70
N GLY A 279 -75.76 4.60 2.29
CA GLY A 279 -75.52 3.24 2.78
C GLY A 279 -74.42 2.46 2.04
N SER A 280 -73.75 3.08 1.06
CA SER A 280 -72.58 2.51 0.37
C SER A 280 -71.28 2.71 1.17
N GLU A 281 -70.46 1.67 1.29
CA GLU A 281 -69.16 1.74 1.95
C GLU A 281 -68.01 1.28 1.04
N LEU A 282 -66.86 1.92 1.24
CA LEU A 282 -65.67 1.75 0.40
C LEU A 282 -64.62 0.93 1.15
N TYR A 283 -64.27 -0.24 0.60
CA TYR A 283 -63.30 -1.17 1.18
C TYR A 283 -62.07 -1.38 0.30
N SER A 284 -60.89 -1.43 0.94
CA SER A 284 -59.65 -1.90 0.35
C SER A 284 -59.35 -3.31 0.89
N PRO A 285 -59.19 -4.35 0.06
CA PRO A 285 -58.99 -5.74 0.50
C PRO A 285 -57.82 -5.97 1.46
N LEU A 286 -56.80 -5.10 1.38
CA LEU A 286 -55.58 -5.16 2.19
C LEU A 286 -55.25 -3.78 2.70
N ARG A 287 -54.86 -3.69 3.98
CA ARG A 287 -54.26 -2.49 4.56
C ARG A 287 -52.75 -2.57 4.38
N THR A 288 -52.18 -1.75 3.50
CA THR A 288 -50.75 -1.77 3.16
C THR A 288 -49.86 -0.94 4.11
N SER A 289 -50.48 -0.20 5.04
CA SER A 289 -49.81 0.73 5.95
C SER A 289 -50.40 0.61 7.37
N GLY A 290 -49.54 0.55 8.39
CA GLY A 290 -49.93 0.47 9.81
C GLY A 290 -49.30 -0.71 10.56
N ALA A 291 -49.61 -0.83 11.86
CA ALA A 291 -49.00 -1.80 12.80
C ALA A 291 -49.29 -3.29 12.48
N GLY A 292 -50.34 -3.58 11.70
CA GLY A 292 -50.68 -4.92 11.23
C GLY A 292 -50.18 -5.14 9.80
N ASN A 293 -48.98 -5.69 9.64
CA ASN A 293 -48.38 -5.98 8.33
C ASN A 293 -49.04 -7.23 7.69
N GLU A 294 -50.35 -7.16 7.37
CA GLU A 294 -51.18 -8.28 6.87
C GLU A 294 -50.60 -8.93 5.60
N LEU A 295 -49.86 -8.13 4.83
CA LEU A 295 -49.17 -8.56 3.62
C LEU A 295 -48.22 -9.74 3.87
N VAL A 296 -47.50 -9.70 4.98
CA VAL A 296 -46.54 -10.75 5.35
C VAL A 296 -47.30 -12.03 5.71
N GLU A 297 -48.38 -11.94 6.47
CA GLU A 297 -49.19 -13.12 6.81
C GLU A 297 -49.84 -13.76 5.57
N VAL A 298 -50.27 -12.94 4.60
CA VAL A 298 -50.72 -13.44 3.28
C VAL A 298 -49.60 -14.19 2.55
N LEU A 299 -48.39 -13.63 2.49
CA LEU A 299 -47.23 -14.30 1.90
C LEU A 299 -46.95 -15.63 2.61
N LYS A 300 -46.95 -15.65 3.95
CA LYS A 300 -46.70 -16.88 4.73
C LYS A 300 -47.69 -17.97 4.38
N LYS A 301 -49.00 -17.67 4.45
CA LYS A 301 -50.06 -18.65 4.17
C LYS A 301 -50.06 -19.15 2.73
N ARG A 302 -49.66 -18.31 1.76
CA ARG A 302 -49.63 -18.67 0.32
C ARG A 302 -48.38 -19.43 -0.10
N ILE A 303 -47.30 -19.38 0.67
CA ILE A 303 -46.01 -19.99 0.33
C ILE A 303 -45.74 -21.23 1.17
N PHE A 304 -45.98 -21.16 2.48
CA PHE A 304 -45.64 -22.21 3.43
C PHE A 304 -46.89 -22.95 3.88
N LYS A 305 -46.80 -24.28 3.84
CA LYS A 305 -47.77 -25.19 4.46
C LYS A 305 -47.49 -25.35 5.96
N GLY A 306 -46.22 -25.36 6.33
CA GLY A 306 -45.76 -25.52 7.70
C GLY A 306 -44.40 -24.89 7.92
N ILE A 307 -44.20 -24.32 9.11
CA ILE A 307 -42.96 -23.71 9.56
C ILE A 307 -42.60 -24.35 10.89
N ASP A 308 -41.39 -24.90 11.00
CA ASP A 308 -40.90 -25.47 12.25
C ASP A 308 -40.70 -24.37 13.31
N ASP A 309 -41.46 -24.47 14.40
CA ASP A 309 -41.43 -23.50 15.50
C ASP A 309 -40.14 -23.60 16.34
N GLU A 310 -39.53 -24.78 16.46
CA GLU A 310 -38.26 -24.95 17.18
C GLU A 310 -37.13 -24.26 16.41
N GLU A 311 -37.06 -24.48 15.09
CA GLU A 311 -36.06 -23.83 14.25
C GLU A 311 -36.28 -22.31 14.17
N ARG A 312 -37.55 -21.85 14.20
CA ARG A 312 -37.89 -20.43 14.32
C ARG A 312 -37.31 -19.82 15.59
N VAL A 313 -37.54 -20.43 16.75
CA VAL A 313 -37.05 -19.91 18.05
C VAL A 313 -35.53 -19.90 18.08
N LYS A 314 -34.88 -20.95 17.58
CA LYS A 314 -33.42 -21.06 17.49
C LYS A 314 -32.83 -19.98 16.60
N THR A 315 -33.38 -19.78 15.40
CA THR A 315 -32.92 -18.78 14.44
C THR A 315 -33.09 -17.36 14.99
N LEU A 316 -34.25 -17.04 15.57
CA LEU A 316 -34.51 -15.72 16.15
C LEU A 316 -33.61 -15.43 17.37
N THR A 317 -33.36 -16.43 18.22
CA THR A 317 -32.44 -16.30 19.35
C THR A 317 -31.02 -16.02 18.86
N ARG A 318 -30.58 -16.75 17.82
CA ARG A 318 -29.26 -16.54 17.22
C ARG A 318 -29.13 -15.15 16.60
N MET A 319 -30.09 -14.72 15.80
CA MET A 319 -30.13 -13.37 15.23
C MET A 319 -30.05 -12.31 16.33
N ARG A 320 -30.82 -12.46 17.43
CA ARG A 320 -30.79 -11.53 18.56
C ARG A 320 -29.40 -11.44 19.20
N SER A 321 -28.72 -12.57 19.37
CA SER A 321 -27.37 -12.62 19.92
C SER A 321 -26.39 -11.85 19.04
N GLU A 322 -26.42 -12.09 17.72
CA GLU A 322 -25.47 -11.49 16.77
C GLU A 322 -25.74 -9.99 16.58
N LEU A 323 -27.02 -9.60 16.45
CA LEU A 323 -27.44 -8.21 16.31
C LEU A 323 -27.14 -7.34 17.54
N SER A 324 -26.79 -7.94 18.68
CA SER A 324 -26.32 -7.20 19.86
C SER A 324 -24.94 -6.55 19.65
N ASN A 325 -24.18 -7.00 18.64
CA ASN A 325 -22.92 -6.38 18.24
C ASN A 325 -23.16 -5.07 17.47
N THR A 326 -23.30 -3.97 18.21
CA THR A 326 -23.58 -2.64 17.64
C THR A 326 -22.47 -2.07 16.77
N ASP A 327 -21.24 -2.58 16.89
CA ASP A 327 -20.10 -2.12 16.08
C ASP A 327 -20.20 -2.58 14.61
N VAL A 328 -20.96 -3.66 14.38
CA VAL A 328 -21.23 -4.23 13.06
C VAL A 328 -22.62 -3.85 12.57
N PHE A 329 -23.63 -4.05 13.43
CA PHE A 329 -25.04 -3.95 13.03
C PHE A 329 -25.67 -2.59 13.34
N GLY A 330 -24.98 -1.68 14.02
CA GLY A 330 -25.54 -0.41 14.49
C GLY A 330 -26.70 -0.60 15.49
N HIS A 331 -27.44 0.48 15.76
CA HIS A 331 -28.60 0.43 16.65
C HIS A 331 -29.88 0.14 15.85
N ALA A 332 -30.56 -0.96 16.17
CA ALA A 332 -31.78 -1.39 15.48
C ALA A 332 -32.91 -1.73 16.46
N HIS A 333 -33.43 -0.70 17.14
CA HIS A 333 -34.37 -0.83 18.26
C HIS A 333 -35.68 -1.60 17.96
N ASN A 334 -36.04 -1.80 16.69
CA ASN A 334 -37.27 -2.49 16.28
C ASN A 334 -37.04 -3.77 15.46
N LEU A 335 -35.79 -4.08 15.09
CA LEU A 335 -35.52 -5.18 14.16
C LEU A 335 -35.88 -6.55 14.75
N GLU A 336 -35.75 -6.75 16.06
CA GLU A 336 -36.14 -8.00 16.72
C GLU A 336 -37.65 -8.29 16.56
N ASP A 337 -38.48 -7.27 16.78
CA ASP A 337 -39.94 -7.39 16.62
C ASP A 337 -40.33 -7.58 15.16
N GLU A 338 -39.64 -6.90 14.24
CA GLU A 338 -39.84 -7.07 12.81
C GLU A 338 -39.43 -8.48 12.34
N LEU A 339 -38.31 -9.02 12.81
CA LEU A 339 -37.87 -10.39 12.54
C LEU A 339 -38.90 -11.41 13.03
N ARG A 340 -39.38 -11.26 14.27
CA ARG A 340 -40.45 -12.13 14.83
C ARG A 340 -41.70 -12.10 13.97
N ARG A 341 -42.10 -10.92 13.49
CA ARG A 341 -43.32 -10.73 12.68
C ARG A 341 -43.16 -11.20 11.25
N SER A 342 -41.97 -11.09 10.65
CA SER A 342 -41.75 -11.40 9.23
C SER A 342 -41.29 -12.83 8.95
N TYR A 343 -40.70 -13.52 9.95
CA TYR A 343 -40.21 -14.90 9.80
C TYR A 343 -41.27 -15.81 9.15
N PRO A 344 -40.91 -16.59 8.10
CA PRO A 344 -39.56 -16.95 7.68
C PRO A 344 -38.94 -16.01 6.63
N PHE A 345 -39.53 -14.85 6.38
CA PHE A 345 -38.93 -13.79 5.57
C PHE A 345 -38.09 -12.87 6.44
N HIS A 346 -36.94 -12.43 5.95
CA HIS A 346 -36.21 -11.33 6.58
C HIS A 346 -36.99 -10.01 6.38
N PRO A 347 -37.04 -9.07 7.36
CA PRO A 347 -37.75 -7.79 7.21
C PRO A 347 -37.36 -7.02 5.95
N GLU A 348 -36.05 -6.91 5.69
CA GLU A 348 -35.53 -6.27 4.48
C GLU A 348 -36.00 -6.93 3.17
N TYR A 349 -36.29 -8.24 3.15
CA TYR A 349 -36.84 -8.90 1.96
C TYR A 349 -38.23 -8.35 1.64
N VAL A 350 -39.08 -8.22 2.66
CA VAL A 350 -40.43 -7.66 2.54
C VAL A 350 -40.37 -6.21 2.09
N ASP A 351 -39.48 -5.41 2.67
CA ASP A 351 -39.39 -3.99 2.35
C ASP A 351 -38.75 -3.72 0.98
N VAL A 352 -37.77 -4.51 0.56
CA VAL A 352 -37.26 -4.49 -0.82
C VAL A 352 -38.37 -4.81 -1.82
N LEU A 353 -39.14 -5.88 -1.60
CA LEU A 353 -40.25 -6.22 -2.49
C LEU A 353 -41.29 -5.10 -2.55
N ARG A 354 -41.71 -4.57 -1.39
CA ARG A 354 -42.66 -3.46 -1.29
C ARG A 354 -42.17 -2.26 -2.11
N THR A 355 -40.91 -1.89 -1.93
CA THR A 355 -40.29 -0.75 -2.61
C THR A 355 -40.23 -0.94 -4.12
N ILE A 356 -39.84 -2.13 -4.57
CA ILE A 356 -39.84 -2.48 -6.00
C ILE A 356 -41.25 -2.32 -6.55
N ILE A 357 -42.25 -2.87 -5.88
CA ILE A 357 -43.63 -2.86 -6.36
C ILE A 357 -44.21 -1.45 -6.45
N GLU A 358 -44.02 -0.65 -5.41
CA GLU A 358 -44.53 0.73 -5.33
C GLU A 358 -43.91 1.64 -6.39
N ARG A 359 -42.66 1.39 -6.78
CA ARG A 359 -41.88 2.30 -7.64
C ARG A 359 -41.72 1.83 -9.09
N THR A 360 -41.84 0.54 -9.38
CA THR A 360 -41.61 0.00 -10.74
C THR A 360 -42.90 -0.22 -11.54
N GLY A 361 -44.07 0.09 -10.99
CA GLY A 361 -45.36 -0.12 -11.67
C GLY A 361 -45.75 -1.60 -11.76
N LEU A 362 -45.26 -2.43 -10.83
CA LEU A 362 -45.74 -3.80 -10.66
C LEU A 362 -47.15 -3.83 -10.06
N GLN A 363 -47.88 -4.89 -10.36
CA GLN A 363 -49.24 -5.12 -9.85
C GLN A 363 -49.17 -5.62 -8.41
N ARG A 364 -49.13 -4.65 -7.48
CA ARG A 364 -49.23 -4.77 -6.02
C ARG A 364 -48.89 -6.15 -5.48
N THR A 365 -49.87 -6.87 -4.94
CA THR A 365 -49.67 -8.12 -4.21
C THR A 365 -49.52 -9.33 -5.13
N ARG A 366 -49.99 -9.27 -6.38
CA ARG A 366 -49.87 -10.36 -7.36
C ARG A 366 -48.43 -10.58 -7.79
N ASP A 367 -47.76 -9.50 -8.19
CA ASP A 367 -46.37 -9.56 -8.64
C ASP A 367 -45.44 -9.90 -7.46
N MET A 368 -45.78 -9.46 -6.24
CA MET A 368 -45.06 -9.86 -5.02
C MET A 368 -45.11 -11.37 -4.78
N LEU A 369 -46.32 -11.95 -4.73
CA LEU A 369 -46.50 -13.40 -4.54
C LEU A 369 -45.79 -14.18 -5.64
N ARG A 370 -45.85 -13.71 -6.89
CA ARG A 370 -45.18 -14.33 -8.01
C ARG A 370 -43.66 -14.31 -7.88
N ILE A 371 -43.08 -13.16 -7.51
CA ILE A 371 -41.63 -13.06 -7.25
C ILE A 371 -41.24 -14.03 -6.11
N THR A 372 -41.98 -14.03 -5.01
CA THR A 372 -41.70 -14.92 -3.87
C THR A 372 -41.83 -16.40 -4.22
N ARG A 373 -42.83 -16.79 -5.02
CA ARG A 373 -42.96 -18.18 -5.52
C ARG A 373 -41.74 -18.60 -6.32
N ILE A 374 -41.27 -17.75 -7.24
CA ILE A 374 -40.06 -18.04 -8.03
C ILE A 374 -38.84 -18.16 -7.12
N VAL A 375 -38.63 -17.20 -6.20
CA VAL A 375 -37.50 -17.23 -5.26
C VAL A 375 -37.49 -18.51 -4.42
N VAL A 376 -38.62 -18.87 -3.81
CA VAL A 376 -38.72 -20.08 -2.98
C VAL A 376 -38.56 -21.35 -3.81
N ARG A 377 -39.11 -21.39 -5.02
CA ARG A 377 -38.93 -22.52 -5.96
C ARG A 377 -37.46 -22.74 -6.29
N GLU A 378 -36.72 -21.68 -6.57
CA GLU A 378 -35.28 -21.76 -6.84
C GLU A 378 -34.48 -22.21 -5.60
N LEU A 379 -34.86 -21.74 -4.41
CA LEU A 379 -34.24 -22.21 -3.16
C LEU A 379 -34.54 -23.70 -2.89
N VAL A 380 -35.76 -24.17 -3.13
CA VAL A 380 -36.12 -25.60 -3.03
C VAL A 380 -35.30 -26.44 -4.01
N ARG A 381 -35.14 -25.98 -5.26
CA ARG A 381 -34.29 -26.63 -6.26
C ARG A 381 -32.84 -26.70 -5.80
N ARG A 382 -32.26 -25.57 -5.37
CA ARG A 382 -30.90 -25.51 -4.82
C ARG A 382 -30.74 -26.43 -3.61
N TYR A 383 -31.71 -26.50 -2.71
CA TYR A 383 -31.67 -27.39 -1.55
C TYR A 383 -31.65 -28.86 -1.97
N ALA A 384 -32.46 -29.25 -2.95
CA ALA A 384 -32.44 -30.61 -3.49
C ALA A 384 -31.10 -31.00 -4.12
N GLU A 385 -30.38 -30.05 -4.72
CA GLU A 385 -29.08 -30.27 -5.37
C GLU A 385 -27.90 -30.26 -4.40
N THR A 386 -27.91 -29.34 -3.44
CA THR A 386 -26.74 -29.00 -2.60
C THR A 386 -26.89 -29.37 -1.13
N GLY A 387 -28.11 -29.65 -0.68
CA GLY A 387 -28.44 -29.82 0.73
C GLY A 387 -28.42 -28.53 1.56
N PHE A 388 -28.09 -27.38 0.96
CA PHE A 388 -28.06 -26.08 1.65
C PHE A 388 -29.45 -25.44 1.69
N ALA A 389 -29.91 -25.06 2.89
CA ALA A 389 -31.13 -24.28 3.08
C ALA A 389 -30.83 -23.06 3.97
N PRO A 390 -31.21 -21.84 3.54
CA PRO A 390 -31.05 -20.66 4.38
C PRO A 390 -32.02 -20.73 5.57
N SER A 391 -31.66 -20.12 6.70
CA SER A 391 -32.54 -20.05 7.88
C SER A 391 -33.74 -19.11 7.69
N MET A 392 -33.67 -18.24 6.68
CA MET A 392 -34.75 -17.34 6.29
C MET A 392 -34.60 -16.86 4.84
N ILE A 393 -35.68 -16.33 4.26
CA ILE A 393 -35.67 -15.79 2.90
C ILE A 393 -35.16 -14.34 2.92
N MET A 394 -33.99 -14.13 2.31
CA MET A 394 -33.25 -12.85 2.26
C MET A 394 -33.46 -12.08 0.94
N PRO A 395 -33.22 -10.75 0.91
CA PRO A 395 -33.27 -9.94 -0.31
C PRO A 395 -32.41 -10.50 -1.46
N HIS A 396 -31.18 -10.90 -1.15
CA HIS A 396 -30.20 -11.35 -2.14
C HIS A 396 -30.54 -12.71 -2.78
N HIS A 397 -31.58 -13.42 -2.28
CA HIS A 397 -32.15 -14.60 -2.94
C HIS A 397 -32.97 -14.26 -4.19
N ILE A 398 -33.33 -12.99 -4.41
CA ILE A 398 -33.92 -12.53 -5.67
C ILE A 398 -32.83 -12.59 -6.74
N ASP A 399 -32.84 -13.66 -7.54
CA ASP A 399 -31.86 -13.81 -8.62
C ASP A 399 -32.16 -12.86 -9.78
N LEU A 400 -31.32 -11.82 -9.89
CA LEU A 400 -31.37 -10.80 -10.93
C LEU A 400 -31.11 -11.37 -12.35
N LYS A 401 -30.57 -12.59 -12.46
CA LYS A 401 -30.28 -13.27 -13.74
C LYS A 401 -31.35 -14.28 -14.14
N HIS A 402 -32.28 -14.63 -13.26
CA HIS A 402 -33.38 -15.51 -13.59
C HIS A 402 -34.30 -14.85 -14.62
N GLU A 403 -34.48 -15.47 -15.80
CA GLU A 403 -35.15 -14.88 -16.97
C GLU A 403 -36.52 -14.24 -16.65
N LYS A 404 -37.39 -14.97 -15.95
CA LYS A 404 -38.72 -14.47 -15.56
C LYS A 404 -38.65 -13.27 -14.60
N LEU A 405 -37.78 -13.30 -13.59
CA LEU A 405 -37.63 -12.21 -12.63
C LEU A 405 -37.02 -11.00 -13.31
N ARG A 406 -35.98 -11.20 -14.14
CA ARG A 406 -35.34 -10.15 -14.93
C ARG A 406 -36.36 -9.41 -15.81
N GLY A 407 -37.21 -10.15 -16.53
CA GLY A 407 -38.28 -9.57 -17.33
C GLY A 407 -39.31 -8.79 -16.48
N MET A 408 -39.65 -9.28 -15.28
CA MET A 408 -40.57 -8.59 -14.37
C MET A 408 -39.96 -7.31 -13.78
N LEU A 409 -38.72 -7.37 -13.30
CA LEU A 409 -38.04 -6.27 -12.60
C LEU A 409 -37.63 -5.13 -13.53
N PHE A 410 -37.26 -5.45 -14.79
CA PHE A 410 -36.68 -4.49 -15.72
C PHE A 410 -37.50 -4.24 -16.99
N GLY A 411 -38.47 -5.10 -17.33
CA GLY A 411 -39.12 -5.09 -18.65
C GLY A 411 -40.28 -4.11 -18.83
N LYS A 412 -40.75 -3.43 -17.77
CA LYS A 412 -41.93 -2.55 -17.84
C LYS A 412 -41.64 -1.10 -18.22
N SER A 413 -40.41 -0.64 -18.10
CA SER A 413 -40.03 0.73 -18.48
C SER A 413 -38.66 0.77 -19.13
N GLU A 414 -38.48 1.71 -20.06
CA GLU A 414 -37.21 1.95 -20.75
C GLU A 414 -36.10 2.30 -19.76
N ALA A 415 -36.40 3.09 -18.72
CA ALA A 415 -35.44 3.45 -17.68
C ALA A 415 -34.96 2.24 -16.84
N PHE A 416 -35.83 1.25 -16.60
CA PHE A 416 -35.44 0.04 -15.86
C PHE A 416 -34.69 -0.99 -16.72
N MET A 417 -34.83 -0.93 -18.05
CA MET A 417 -34.02 -1.76 -18.96
C MET A 417 -32.52 -1.43 -18.84
N ASP A 418 -32.16 -0.17 -18.63
CA ASP A 418 -30.76 0.24 -18.39
C ASP A 418 -30.15 -0.50 -17.18
N TYR A 419 -30.93 -0.69 -16.11
CA TYR A 419 -30.49 -1.41 -14.91
C TYR A 419 -30.21 -2.90 -15.15
N ALA A 420 -30.85 -3.51 -16.16
CA ALA A 420 -30.52 -4.88 -16.56
C ALA A 420 -29.07 -4.98 -17.07
N THR A 421 -28.62 -3.98 -17.81
CA THR A 421 -27.23 -3.85 -18.29
C THR A 421 -26.24 -3.68 -17.13
N ILE A 422 -26.65 -2.98 -16.07
CA ILE A 422 -25.83 -2.79 -14.86
C ILE A 422 -25.58 -4.14 -14.18
N VAL A 423 -26.60 -4.99 -14.05
CA VAL A 423 -26.44 -6.35 -13.49
C VAL A 423 -25.38 -7.13 -14.25
N ASP A 424 -25.37 -7.02 -15.59
CA ASP A 424 -24.43 -7.75 -16.44
C ASP A 424 -23.01 -7.14 -16.41
N THR A 425 -22.88 -5.87 -16.03
CA THR A 425 -21.61 -5.13 -16.02
C THR A 425 -20.92 -5.18 -14.66
N ASP A 426 -21.66 -4.83 -13.60
CA ASP A 426 -21.14 -4.62 -12.24
C ASP A 426 -21.44 -5.80 -11.30
N ILE A 427 -22.51 -6.57 -11.53
CA ILE A 427 -22.90 -7.73 -10.71
C ILE A 427 -22.58 -9.05 -11.44
N LYS A 428 -21.31 -9.18 -11.85
CA LYS A 428 -20.77 -10.40 -12.47
C LYS A 428 -19.58 -10.95 -11.69
N ARG A 429 -19.43 -12.28 -11.71
CA ARG A 429 -18.47 -13.01 -10.88
C ARG A 429 -17.03 -12.55 -11.07
N GLU A 430 -16.64 -12.11 -12.27
CA GLU A 430 -15.28 -11.64 -12.56
C GLU A 430 -14.90 -10.38 -11.76
N LYS A 431 -15.86 -9.52 -11.42
CA LYS A 431 -15.60 -8.28 -10.67
C LYS A 431 -15.24 -8.54 -9.21
N PHE A 432 -15.60 -9.71 -8.67
CA PHE A 432 -15.44 -10.06 -7.26
C PHE A 432 -14.20 -10.90 -6.97
N LYS A 433 -13.47 -11.39 -7.99
CA LYS A 433 -12.39 -12.37 -7.82
C LYS A 433 -11.24 -11.93 -6.92
N ASP A 434 -10.96 -10.63 -6.90
CA ASP A 434 -9.83 -10.07 -6.13
C ASP A 434 -10.25 -9.55 -4.74
N PHE A 435 -11.52 -9.71 -4.35
CA PHE A 435 -11.97 -9.38 -3.00
C PHE A 435 -11.56 -10.48 -2.02
N THR A 436 -11.32 -10.12 -0.76
CA THR A 436 -11.00 -11.11 0.29
C THR A 436 -12.11 -12.15 0.45
N LYS A 437 -13.38 -11.71 0.31
CA LYS A 437 -14.58 -12.56 0.38
C LYS A 437 -15.47 -12.34 -0.85
N PRO A 438 -15.19 -13.00 -2.00
CA PRO A 438 -15.90 -12.76 -3.26
C PRO A 438 -17.42 -12.97 -3.19
N GLY A 439 -17.87 -14.04 -2.50
CA GLY A 439 -19.29 -14.35 -2.35
C GLY A 439 -20.06 -13.31 -1.53
N LEU A 440 -19.44 -12.82 -0.44
CA LEU A 440 -20.02 -11.79 0.41
C LEU A 440 -20.13 -10.44 -0.33
N ALA A 441 -19.12 -10.09 -1.12
CA ALA A 441 -19.16 -8.89 -1.96
C ALA A 441 -20.31 -8.93 -2.98
N GLU A 442 -20.56 -10.11 -3.59
CA GLU A 442 -21.70 -10.31 -4.50
C GLU A 442 -23.04 -10.14 -3.76
N ILE A 443 -23.19 -10.72 -2.56
CA ILE A 443 -24.39 -10.60 -1.73
C ILE A 443 -24.66 -9.13 -1.35
N ILE A 444 -23.63 -8.41 -0.91
CA ILE A 444 -23.73 -7.00 -0.52
C ILE A 444 -24.18 -6.16 -1.72
N LEU A 445 -23.55 -6.30 -2.88
CA LEU A 445 -23.93 -5.49 -4.04
C LEU A 445 -25.31 -5.85 -4.61
N LYS A 446 -25.73 -7.12 -4.55
CA LYS A 446 -27.11 -7.50 -4.89
C LYS A 446 -28.12 -6.83 -3.97
N TYR A 447 -27.86 -6.83 -2.66
CA TYR A 447 -28.70 -6.13 -1.69
C TYR A 447 -28.76 -4.62 -1.97
N VAL A 448 -27.60 -3.97 -2.14
CA VAL A 448 -27.52 -2.54 -2.46
C VAL A 448 -28.27 -2.22 -3.75
N PHE A 449 -28.10 -3.03 -4.79
CA PHE A 449 -28.80 -2.88 -6.06
C PHE A 449 -30.30 -2.96 -5.88
N LEU A 450 -30.81 -4.06 -5.29
CA LEU A 450 -32.25 -4.27 -5.06
C LEU A 450 -32.88 -3.17 -4.21
N ARG A 451 -32.13 -2.60 -3.27
CA ARG A 451 -32.61 -1.52 -2.40
C ARG A 451 -32.64 -0.16 -3.09
N THR A 452 -31.83 0.07 -4.12
CA THR A 452 -31.60 1.43 -4.67
C THR A 452 -32.11 1.62 -6.09
N TYR A 453 -32.06 0.60 -6.95
CA TYR A 453 -32.49 0.72 -8.35
C TYR A 453 -33.93 1.22 -8.54
N PRO A 454 -34.93 0.89 -7.70
CA PRO A 454 -36.31 1.34 -7.92
C PRO A 454 -36.48 2.85 -7.76
N PHE A 455 -35.52 3.53 -7.14
CA PHE A 455 -35.58 4.98 -6.91
C PHE A 455 -35.06 5.80 -8.10
N ASP A 456 -34.32 5.18 -9.02
CA ASP A 456 -33.64 5.83 -10.15
C ASP A 456 -33.04 7.21 -9.81
N SER A 457 -32.20 7.27 -8.77
CA SER A 457 -31.75 8.54 -8.21
C SER A 457 -30.27 8.84 -8.48
N PRO A 458 -29.94 10.05 -8.94
CA PRO A 458 -28.56 10.48 -9.13
C PRO A 458 -27.84 10.85 -7.82
N VAL A 459 -28.58 10.98 -6.72
CA VAL A 459 -28.09 11.38 -5.40
C VAL A 459 -28.56 10.38 -4.33
N PRO A 460 -27.86 10.25 -3.19
CA PRO A 460 -28.32 9.34 -2.15
C PRO A 460 -29.60 9.87 -1.50
N LEU A 461 -30.61 9.00 -1.34
CA LEU A 461 -31.85 9.33 -0.66
C LEU A 461 -31.85 8.82 0.79
N PRO A 462 -32.65 9.40 1.70
CA PRO A 462 -32.82 8.90 3.05
C PRO A 462 -33.21 7.41 3.05
N GLY A 463 -32.52 6.61 3.87
CA GLY A 463 -32.73 5.16 3.95
C GLY A 463 -31.95 4.33 2.93
N PHE A 464 -31.11 4.94 2.10
CA PHE A 464 -30.19 4.19 1.23
C PHE A 464 -29.15 3.41 2.06
N PRO A 465 -28.63 2.29 1.52
CA PRO A 465 -27.76 1.38 2.25
C PRO A 465 -26.48 2.04 2.79
N THR A 466 -26.34 2.05 4.12
CA THR A 466 -25.11 2.27 4.87
C THR A 466 -24.50 0.95 5.33
N ALA A 467 -23.24 0.95 5.81
CA ALA A 467 -22.56 -0.23 6.35
C ALA A 467 -23.44 -1.02 7.35
N ASP A 468 -24.00 -0.36 8.35
CA ASP A 468 -24.83 -1.01 9.38
C ASP A 468 -26.12 -1.60 8.78
N SER A 469 -26.78 -0.88 7.86
CA SER A 469 -28.00 -1.38 7.21
C SER A 469 -27.73 -2.53 6.24
N ILE A 470 -26.55 -2.54 5.62
CA ILE A 470 -26.08 -3.65 4.79
C ILE A 470 -25.86 -4.86 5.69
N ALA A 471 -25.15 -4.70 6.81
CA ALA A 471 -24.95 -5.79 7.77
C ALA A 471 -26.27 -6.43 8.22
N ARG A 472 -27.26 -5.61 8.58
CA ARG A 472 -28.59 -6.10 8.94
C ARG A 472 -29.33 -6.77 7.78
N GLY A 473 -29.16 -6.30 6.54
CA GLY A 473 -29.87 -6.82 5.38
C GLY A 473 -29.25 -8.05 4.71
N VAL A 474 -27.99 -8.36 4.99
CA VAL A 474 -27.25 -9.47 4.35
C VAL A 474 -26.88 -10.61 5.29
N TYR A 475 -26.84 -10.37 6.60
CA TYR A 475 -26.48 -11.41 7.56
C TYR A 475 -27.54 -12.52 7.59
N GLU A 476 -27.14 -13.73 7.20
CA GLU A 476 -27.97 -14.93 7.22
C GLU A 476 -27.17 -16.05 7.93
N PRO A 477 -27.63 -16.55 9.09
CA PRO A 477 -26.90 -17.50 9.91
C PRO A 477 -26.33 -18.72 9.19
N ASN A 478 -27.12 -19.39 8.34
CA ASN A 478 -26.71 -20.64 7.71
C ASN A 478 -25.70 -20.39 6.57
N GLU A 479 -25.88 -19.33 5.78
CA GLU A 479 -24.96 -18.93 4.71
C GLU A 479 -23.62 -18.47 5.29
N PHE A 480 -23.61 -17.76 6.42
CA PHE A 480 -22.37 -17.35 7.09
C PHE A 480 -21.59 -18.55 7.63
N ASP A 481 -22.28 -19.50 8.27
CA ASP A 481 -21.64 -20.75 8.73
C ASP A 481 -21.08 -21.58 7.59
N ALA A 482 -21.86 -21.76 6.51
CA ALA A 482 -21.47 -22.59 5.38
C ALA A 482 -20.21 -22.05 4.66
N ASN A 483 -20.01 -20.73 4.69
CA ASN A 483 -18.87 -20.08 4.05
C ASN A 483 -17.74 -19.68 5.04
N GLY A 484 -17.90 -19.96 6.34
CA GLY A 484 -16.93 -19.58 7.37
C GLY A 484 -16.71 -18.07 7.46
N TRP A 485 -17.78 -17.29 7.32
CA TRP A 485 -17.75 -15.83 7.44
C TRP A 485 -18.12 -15.37 8.84
N LEU A 486 -17.48 -14.30 9.30
CA LEU A 486 -17.84 -13.63 10.54
C LEU A 486 -18.71 -12.39 10.23
N PRO A 487 -19.59 -11.95 11.14
CA PRO A 487 -20.33 -10.71 10.96
C PRO A 487 -19.43 -9.49 10.68
N THR A 488 -18.23 -9.43 11.27
CA THR A 488 -17.25 -8.38 11.04
C THR A 488 -16.74 -8.33 9.59
N ASP A 489 -16.71 -9.47 8.89
CA ASP A 489 -16.27 -9.54 7.48
C ASP A 489 -17.16 -8.69 6.56
N ILE A 490 -18.41 -8.41 6.97
CA ILE A 490 -19.32 -7.53 6.22
C ILE A 490 -18.75 -6.12 6.14
N ARG A 491 -18.21 -5.60 7.25
CA ARG A 491 -17.65 -4.26 7.33
C ARG A 491 -16.36 -4.16 6.52
N ASP A 492 -15.48 -5.14 6.65
CA ASP A 492 -14.24 -5.20 5.87
C ASP A 492 -14.54 -5.26 4.37
N THR A 493 -15.51 -6.08 3.96
CA THR A 493 -15.95 -6.17 2.57
C THR A 493 -16.60 -4.86 2.09
N PHE A 494 -17.38 -4.18 2.94
CA PHE A 494 -17.93 -2.86 2.63
C PHE A 494 -16.83 -1.81 2.40
N GLU A 495 -15.78 -1.83 3.21
CA GLU A 495 -14.62 -0.94 3.08
C GLU A 495 -13.84 -1.25 1.79
N GLU A 496 -13.62 -2.54 1.46
CA GLU A 496 -13.05 -2.96 0.17
C GLU A 496 -13.89 -2.48 -1.03
N ILE A 497 -15.22 -2.62 -0.97
CA ILE A 497 -16.13 -2.13 -2.01
C ILE A 497 -16.02 -0.60 -2.14
N THR A 498 -15.99 0.11 -1.00
CA THR A 498 -15.89 1.57 -0.97
C THR A 498 -14.54 2.06 -1.48
N ALA A 499 -13.45 1.33 -1.25
CA ALA A 499 -12.13 1.62 -1.79
C ALA A 499 -11.98 1.24 -3.28
N SER A 500 -12.86 0.38 -3.78
CA SER A 500 -12.87 -0.04 -5.18
C SER A 500 -13.35 1.08 -6.12
N VAL A 501 -12.71 1.15 -7.28
CA VAL A 501 -13.08 2.01 -8.42
C VAL A 501 -13.53 1.18 -9.62
N ARG A 502 -13.78 -0.12 -9.42
CA ARG A 502 -14.05 -1.08 -10.50
C ARG A 502 -15.51 -1.13 -10.94
N PHE A 503 -16.42 -0.53 -10.18
CA PHE A 503 -17.86 -0.55 -10.43
C PHE A 503 -18.28 0.73 -11.15
N VAL A 504 -18.90 0.56 -12.32
CA VAL A 504 -19.23 1.63 -13.27
C VAL A 504 -20.50 2.39 -12.90
N TYR A 505 -21.43 1.75 -12.20
CA TYR A 505 -22.74 2.31 -11.89
C TYR A 505 -22.98 2.43 -10.37
N LEU A 506 -22.07 1.87 -9.57
CA LEU A 506 -22.07 2.06 -8.13
C LEU A 506 -21.56 3.47 -7.78
N ASN A 507 -22.39 4.23 -7.10
CA ASN A 507 -22.07 5.54 -6.56
C ASN A 507 -21.88 5.43 -5.04
N LYS A 508 -21.02 6.30 -4.50
CA LYS A 508 -20.64 6.30 -3.09
C LYS A 508 -20.51 7.74 -2.59
N LYS A 509 -21.11 8.02 -1.42
CA LYS A 509 -21.05 9.33 -0.74
C LYS A 509 -21.38 9.13 0.73
N ASP A 510 -20.61 9.74 1.63
CA ASP A 510 -20.88 9.75 3.08
C ASP A 510 -21.20 8.36 3.69
N LYS A 511 -20.44 7.32 3.28
CA LYS A 511 -20.65 5.91 3.65
C LYS A 511 -22.00 5.30 3.21
N VAL A 512 -22.66 5.90 2.22
CA VAL A 512 -23.84 5.38 1.55
C VAL A 512 -23.43 4.85 0.17
N LEU A 513 -23.97 3.69 -0.21
CA LEU A 513 -23.80 3.07 -1.53
C LEU A 513 -25.14 3.00 -2.27
N TRP A 514 -25.14 3.33 -3.56
CA TRP A 514 -26.32 3.15 -4.41
C TRP A 514 -25.98 2.95 -5.88
N PHE A 515 -26.86 2.27 -6.62
CA PHE A 515 -26.74 2.16 -8.06
C PHE A 515 -27.55 3.23 -8.77
N TRP A 516 -26.98 3.81 -9.83
CA TRP A 516 -27.67 4.72 -10.73
C TRP A 516 -27.36 4.36 -12.18
N ARG A 517 -28.38 4.39 -13.06
CA ARG A 517 -28.27 3.95 -14.46
C ARG A 517 -27.33 4.75 -15.34
N VAL A 518 -27.02 5.99 -14.97
CA VAL A 518 -26.02 6.77 -15.69
C VAL A 518 -24.66 6.35 -15.17
N ALA A 519 -23.84 5.83 -16.09
CA ALA A 519 -22.47 5.44 -15.79
C ALA A 519 -21.74 6.57 -15.08
N ASN A 520 -21.06 6.22 -13.99
CA ASN A 520 -20.20 7.15 -13.31
C ASN A 520 -18.97 7.46 -14.18
N VAL A 521 -18.27 8.50 -13.79
CA VAL A 521 -17.05 8.96 -14.46
C VAL A 521 -15.98 7.89 -14.64
N ALA A 522 -15.99 6.78 -13.91
CA ALA A 522 -14.99 5.72 -14.07
C ALA A 522 -15.05 5.08 -15.47
N GLN A 523 -16.23 4.83 -16.02
CA GLN A 523 -16.33 4.31 -17.39
C GLN A 523 -15.87 5.35 -18.42
N MET A 524 -16.12 6.63 -18.17
CA MET A 524 -15.60 7.69 -19.03
C MET A 524 -14.07 7.69 -19.01
N VAL A 525 -13.45 7.58 -17.83
CA VAL A 525 -12.00 7.49 -17.67
C VAL A 525 -11.46 6.25 -18.38
N ASP A 526 -12.04 5.07 -18.16
CA ASP A 526 -11.55 3.82 -18.75
C ASP A 526 -11.75 3.77 -20.28
N SER A 527 -12.84 4.37 -20.79
CA SER A 527 -13.06 4.53 -22.23
C SER A 527 -12.06 5.51 -22.84
N LYS A 528 -11.82 6.63 -22.15
CA LYS A 528 -10.92 7.68 -22.63
C LYS A 528 -9.45 7.26 -22.56
N ALA A 529 -9.06 6.49 -21.54
CA ALA A 529 -7.74 5.91 -21.42
C ALA A 529 -7.45 4.94 -22.59
N ARG A 530 -8.42 4.09 -22.95
CA ARG A 530 -8.31 3.23 -24.14
C ARG A 530 -8.18 4.02 -25.43
N GLU A 531 -9.03 5.03 -25.63
CA GLU A 531 -8.94 5.94 -26.78
C GLU A 531 -7.55 6.60 -26.87
N LEU A 532 -7.00 7.08 -25.74
CA LEU A 532 -5.68 7.70 -25.67
C LEU A 532 -4.57 6.73 -26.07
N LEU A 533 -4.62 5.49 -25.61
CA LEU A 533 -3.65 4.45 -25.96
C LEU A 533 -3.71 4.06 -27.45
N GLU A 534 -4.92 4.04 -28.04
CA GLU A 534 -5.12 3.65 -29.44
C GLU A 534 -4.79 4.79 -30.42
N THR A 535 -5.16 6.03 -30.09
CA THR A 535 -5.14 7.16 -31.04
C THR A 535 -4.05 8.20 -30.75
N ARG A 536 -3.60 8.30 -29.49
CA ARG A 536 -2.73 9.39 -29.00
C ARG A 536 -1.56 8.87 -28.15
N LEU A 537 -1.04 7.68 -28.47
CA LEU A 537 0.03 7.03 -27.73
C LEU A 537 1.28 7.91 -27.56
N GLY A 538 1.61 8.74 -28.56
CA GLY A 538 2.73 9.68 -28.48
C GLY A 538 2.54 10.75 -27.38
N GLU A 539 1.32 11.23 -27.16
CA GLU A 539 1.01 12.19 -26.08
C GLU A 539 1.13 11.52 -24.72
N VAL A 540 0.59 10.30 -24.58
CA VAL A 540 0.69 9.49 -23.35
C VAL A 540 2.15 9.25 -22.98
N TRP A 541 2.97 8.89 -23.97
CA TRP A 541 4.39 8.68 -23.75
C TRP A 541 5.10 9.97 -23.30
N ASN A 542 4.84 11.09 -23.96
CA ASN A 542 5.42 12.37 -23.57
C ASN A 542 5.04 12.77 -22.13
N GLU A 543 3.81 12.47 -21.71
CA GLU A 543 3.37 12.72 -20.34
C GLU A 543 4.05 11.79 -19.33
N LEU A 544 4.23 10.51 -19.67
CA LEU A 544 5.03 9.58 -18.86
C LEU A 544 6.46 10.09 -18.68
N VAL A 545 7.09 10.61 -19.74
CA VAL A 545 8.43 11.23 -19.66
C VAL A 545 8.45 12.39 -18.67
N LYS A 546 7.40 13.24 -18.65
CA LYS A 546 7.31 14.33 -17.66
C LYS A 546 7.18 13.81 -16.23
N TYR A 547 6.37 12.78 -15.99
CA TYR A 547 6.24 12.17 -14.66
C TYR A 547 7.55 11.53 -14.19
N VAL A 548 8.23 10.77 -15.05
CA VAL A 548 9.54 10.19 -14.74
C VAL A 548 10.57 11.31 -14.52
N ASN A 549 10.58 12.37 -15.34
CA ASN A 549 11.47 13.52 -15.14
C ASN A 549 11.25 14.19 -13.78
N ARG A 550 9.98 14.39 -13.39
CA ARG A 550 9.62 14.97 -12.08
C ARG A 550 10.10 14.11 -10.92
N MET A 551 10.03 12.79 -11.02
CA MET A 551 10.49 11.88 -9.96
C MET A 551 12.02 11.73 -9.92
N VAL A 552 12.68 11.59 -11.08
CA VAL A 552 14.12 11.28 -11.16
C VAL A 552 14.97 12.55 -11.08
N LYS A 553 14.67 13.56 -11.91
CA LYS A 553 15.46 14.78 -12.00
C LYS A 553 15.09 15.78 -10.91
N GLU A 554 13.80 16.12 -10.78
CA GLU A 554 13.35 17.11 -9.79
C GLU A 554 13.20 16.54 -8.37
N ARG A 555 13.27 15.20 -8.21
CA ARG A 555 13.08 14.47 -6.95
C ARG A 555 11.78 14.83 -6.22
N LYS A 556 10.68 14.96 -6.95
CA LYS A 556 9.36 15.32 -6.40
C LYS A 556 8.36 14.18 -6.56
N SER A 557 7.57 13.96 -5.51
CA SER A 557 6.41 13.08 -5.56
C SER A 557 5.32 13.62 -6.51
N LEU A 558 4.61 12.72 -7.17
CA LEU A 558 3.45 12.94 -8.04
C LEU A 558 2.15 13.18 -7.25
N THR A 559 2.04 12.67 -6.02
CA THR A 559 0.80 12.63 -5.22
C THR A 559 0.62 13.85 -4.28
N SER A 560 1.67 14.65 -4.06
CA SER A 560 1.62 15.83 -3.18
C SER A 560 0.67 16.93 -3.71
N THR A 561 -0.43 17.17 -3.00
CA THR A 561 -1.44 18.23 -3.25
C THR A 561 -1.12 19.58 -2.61
N ARG A 562 -0.15 19.68 -1.69
CA ARG A 562 0.31 20.96 -1.14
C ARG A 562 1.36 21.57 -2.06
N GLY A 563 1.15 22.82 -2.48
CA GLY A 563 1.83 23.55 -3.56
C GLY A 563 3.35 23.79 -3.48
N LYS A 564 4.10 22.95 -2.77
CA LYS A 564 5.55 22.76 -2.89
C LYS A 564 5.78 21.25 -2.73
N GLY A 565 5.86 20.52 -3.84
CA GLY A 565 5.88 19.05 -3.84
C GLY A 565 6.81 18.47 -2.79
N ALA A 566 6.31 17.52 -2.01
CA ALA A 566 7.14 16.76 -1.07
C ALA A 566 8.35 16.20 -1.84
N LYS A 567 9.56 16.54 -1.36
CA LYS A 567 10.79 15.97 -1.90
C LYS A 567 10.81 14.48 -1.58
N ILE A 568 11.15 13.67 -2.57
CA ILE A 568 11.46 12.25 -2.35
C ILE A 568 12.69 12.24 -1.43
N GLU A 569 12.58 11.56 -0.29
CA GLU A 569 13.71 11.31 0.61
C GLU A 569 14.69 10.37 -0.10
N ASP A 570 15.72 10.94 -0.72
CA ASP A 570 16.78 10.23 -1.41
C ASP A 570 18.12 10.80 -0.96
N HIS A 571 18.93 9.94 -0.33
CA HIS A 571 20.24 10.30 0.24
C HIS A 571 21.37 10.26 -0.79
N VAL A 572 21.12 9.76 -2.01
CA VAL A 572 22.16 9.60 -3.04
C VAL A 572 22.44 10.93 -3.74
N THR A 573 23.64 11.47 -3.56
CA THR A 573 24.10 12.72 -4.20
C THR A 573 25.00 12.53 -5.43
N PHE A 574 25.34 11.27 -5.75
CA PHE A 574 26.31 10.89 -6.77
C PHE A 574 26.00 11.48 -8.17
N PHE A 575 24.74 11.43 -8.60
CA PHE A 575 24.28 12.06 -9.85
C PHE A 575 23.63 13.41 -9.57
N ARG A 576 24.30 14.50 -9.96
CA ARG A 576 23.78 15.87 -9.79
C ARG A 576 22.63 16.14 -10.78
N GLU A 577 21.63 16.90 -10.34
CA GLU A 577 20.40 17.18 -11.11
C GLU A 577 20.66 17.68 -12.54
N GLN A 578 21.65 18.56 -12.74
CA GLN A 578 22.00 19.09 -14.07
C GLN A 578 22.55 18.04 -15.05
N TYR A 579 23.04 16.91 -14.55
CA TYR A 579 23.59 15.80 -15.33
C TYR A 579 22.66 14.58 -15.39
N ILE A 580 21.40 14.78 -14.99
CA ILE A 580 20.32 13.82 -15.19
C ILE A 580 19.48 14.26 -16.40
N ILE A 581 19.34 13.37 -17.38
CA ILE A 581 18.45 13.55 -18.52
C ILE A 581 17.43 12.42 -18.53
N VAL A 582 16.15 12.77 -18.46
CA VAL A 582 15.05 11.85 -18.70
C VAL A 582 14.47 12.15 -20.06
N ALA A 583 14.47 11.18 -20.96
CA ALA A 583 14.00 11.37 -22.33
C ALA A 583 13.41 10.08 -22.92
N LYS A 584 12.58 10.26 -23.94
CA LYS A 584 12.14 9.16 -24.81
C LYS A 584 13.27 8.70 -25.73
N ASP A 585 13.92 9.66 -26.39
CA ASP A 585 14.96 9.38 -27.37
C ASP A 585 16.36 9.61 -26.79
N PRO A 586 17.35 8.78 -27.17
CA PRO A 586 18.75 8.97 -26.80
C PRO A 586 19.24 10.40 -27.05
N GLN A 587 19.61 11.09 -25.97
CA GLN A 587 20.26 12.41 -25.97
C GLN A 587 21.75 12.27 -25.69
N GLU A 588 22.56 13.05 -26.40
CA GLU A 588 24.00 13.06 -26.20
C GLU A 588 24.40 13.99 -25.05
N PHE A 589 25.23 13.50 -24.12
CA PHE A 589 25.85 14.34 -23.11
C PHE A 589 27.16 14.97 -23.60
N HIS A 590 27.39 16.22 -23.21
CA HIS A 590 28.71 16.85 -23.31
C HIS A 590 29.80 15.97 -22.66
N ASP A 591 30.97 15.91 -23.30
CA ASP A 591 32.10 15.11 -22.83
C ASP A 591 32.88 15.81 -21.70
N THR A 592 32.30 15.79 -20.50
CA THR A 592 32.88 16.35 -19.27
C THR A 592 33.22 15.24 -18.26
N PRO A 593 34.05 15.49 -17.23
CA PRO A 593 34.39 14.48 -16.22
C PRO A 593 33.26 14.17 -15.22
N ASP A 594 32.16 14.92 -15.23
CA ASP A 594 31.03 14.71 -14.30
C ASP A 594 30.32 13.38 -14.57
N TYR A 595 29.82 12.72 -13.51
CA TYR A 595 28.97 11.55 -13.64
C TYR A 595 27.56 11.91 -14.11
N LYS A 596 27.09 11.17 -15.12
CA LYS A 596 25.86 11.49 -15.85
C LYS A 596 24.95 10.28 -15.88
N LEU A 597 23.66 10.54 -15.70
CA LEU A 597 22.62 9.51 -15.73
C LEU A 597 21.59 9.86 -16.80
N GLN A 598 21.44 8.97 -17.78
CA GLN A 598 20.34 9.03 -18.72
C GLN A 598 19.27 8.03 -18.35
N VAL A 599 18.04 8.49 -18.14
CA VAL A 599 16.89 7.61 -17.97
C VAL A 599 16.11 7.59 -19.28
N LEU A 600 16.18 6.46 -19.99
CA LEU A 600 15.45 6.24 -21.24
C LEU A 600 14.08 5.66 -20.92
N VAL A 601 13.02 6.40 -21.22
CA VAL A 601 11.63 5.99 -20.99
C VAL A 601 11.17 5.16 -22.19
N ARG A 602 11.77 3.98 -22.41
CA ARG A 602 11.45 3.05 -23.52
C ARG A 602 11.95 1.65 -23.21
N ASP A 603 11.31 0.61 -23.76
CA ASP A 603 11.70 -0.80 -23.56
C ASP A 603 12.50 -1.41 -24.72
N ASP A 604 12.56 -0.75 -25.87
CA ASP A 604 13.30 -1.18 -27.07
C ASP A 604 14.74 -0.61 -27.11
N VAL A 605 15.47 -0.76 -26.00
CA VAL A 605 16.86 -0.30 -25.90
C VAL A 605 17.84 -1.40 -26.32
N ASP A 606 18.49 -1.23 -27.47
CA ASP A 606 19.50 -2.18 -27.97
C ASP A 606 20.94 -1.85 -27.53
N GLU A 607 21.82 -2.83 -27.63
CA GLU A 607 23.24 -2.69 -27.26
C GLU A 607 23.95 -1.60 -28.09
N ARG A 608 23.56 -1.42 -29.36
CA ARG A 608 24.12 -0.40 -30.25
C ARG A 608 23.82 1.00 -29.75
N THR A 609 22.60 1.23 -29.27
CA THR A 609 22.15 2.50 -28.69
C THR A 609 22.89 2.78 -27.38
N LEU A 610 22.99 1.78 -26.50
CA LEU A 610 23.74 1.90 -25.25
C LEU A 610 25.22 2.22 -25.51
N ARG A 611 25.85 1.49 -26.44
CA ARG A 611 27.25 1.73 -26.82
C ARG A 611 27.45 3.12 -27.38
N LYS A 612 26.52 3.62 -28.21
CA LYS A 612 26.57 4.99 -28.74
C LYS A 612 26.47 6.03 -27.61
N LEU A 613 25.55 5.87 -26.67
CA LEU A 613 25.36 6.81 -25.56
C LEU A 613 26.57 6.87 -24.63
N ILE A 614 27.12 5.71 -24.28
CA ILE A 614 28.22 5.59 -23.33
C ILE A 614 29.55 6.02 -23.98
N TYR A 615 29.85 5.54 -25.19
CA TYR A 615 31.19 5.66 -25.79
C TYR A 615 31.33 6.68 -26.92
N ALA A 616 30.25 7.22 -27.50
CA ALA A 616 30.35 8.20 -28.58
C ALA A 616 30.13 9.64 -28.09
N TYR A 617 30.82 10.59 -28.72
CA TYR A 617 30.54 12.02 -28.63
C TYR A 617 30.81 12.70 -29.99
N GLY A 618 29.79 13.34 -30.56
CA GLY A 618 29.84 13.90 -31.90
C GLY A 618 30.11 12.81 -32.96
N THR A 619 31.20 12.96 -33.72
CA THR A 619 31.66 11.95 -34.68
C THR A 619 32.76 11.04 -34.13
N GLY A 620 33.19 11.25 -32.88
CA GLY A 620 34.33 10.58 -32.27
C GLY A 620 33.99 9.69 -31.08
N THR A 621 35.03 9.16 -30.44
CA THR A 621 34.91 8.43 -29.17
C THR A 621 34.98 9.41 -28.01
N ARG A 622 34.15 9.19 -27.00
CA ARG A 622 34.13 9.95 -25.75
C ARG A 622 35.49 9.85 -25.06
N THR A 623 35.98 10.94 -24.47
CA THR A 623 37.21 10.97 -23.68
C THR A 623 36.93 10.40 -22.29
N TYR A 624 35.94 10.95 -21.58
CA TYR A 624 35.55 10.50 -20.25
C TYR A 624 34.60 9.31 -20.31
N ARG A 625 35.09 8.19 -20.88
CA ARG A 625 34.33 6.97 -21.15
C ARG A 625 33.73 6.34 -19.90
N ASN A 626 34.30 6.59 -18.72
CA ASN A 626 33.86 6.03 -17.46
C ASN A 626 32.89 6.94 -16.70
N THR A 627 32.01 7.70 -17.39
CA THR A 627 31.14 8.71 -16.73
C THR A 627 29.65 8.66 -17.05
N VAL A 628 29.24 7.88 -18.05
CA VAL A 628 27.84 7.85 -18.50
C VAL A 628 27.20 6.53 -18.08
N VAL A 629 26.07 6.63 -17.37
CA VAL A 629 25.22 5.50 -16.97
C VAL A 629 23.86 5.69 -17.63
N VAL A 630 23.28 4.59 -18.12
CA VAL A 630 21.95 4.59 -18.74
C VAL A 630 21.02 3.68 -17.95
N CYS A 631 19.84 4.18 -17.57
CA CYS A 631 18.80 3.42 -16.89
C CYS A 631 17.54 3.34 -17.78
N TYR A 632 16.92 2.17 -17.84
CA TYR A 632 15.70 1.95 -18.60
C TYR A 632 14.78 0.90 -17.94
N PRO A 633 13.49 0.85 -18.31
CA PRO A 633 12.54 -0.12 -17.79
C PRO A 633 12.97 -1.57 -18.02
N VAL A 634 12.60 -2.46 -17.08
CA VAL A 634 12.70 -3.90 -17.29
C VAL A 634 11.68 -4.37 -18.32
N GLU A 635 12.00 -5.46 -19.01
CA GLU A 635 11.13 -6.02 -20.03
C GLU A 635 9.74 -6.34 -19.47
N GLY A 636 8.69 -5.98 -20.23
CA GLY A 636 7.29 -6.19 -19.85
C GLY A 636 6.68 -5.16 -18.89
N SER A 637 7.48 -4.28 -18.26
CA SER A 637 6.95 -3.29 -17.32
C SER A 637 6.56 -1.94 -17.95
N PHE A 638 6.90 -1.71 -19.21
CA PHE A 638 6.64 -0.44 -19.90
C PHE A 638 5.16 -0.24 -20.25
N LYS A 639 4.46 -1.28 -20.69
CA LYS A 639 3.03 -1.21 -21.04
C LYS A 639 2.16 -0.79 -19.83
N PRO A 640 2.31 -1.36 -18.62
CA PRO A 640 1.61 -0.88 -17.42
C PRO A 640 1.82 0.61 -17.12
N LEU A 641 3.04 1.14 -17.33
CA LEU A 641 3.33 2.57 -17.15
C LEU A 641 2.51 3.44 -18.10
N LEU A 642 2.39 3.02 -19.37
CA LEU A 642 1.58 3.71 -20.37
C LEU A 642 0.08 3.63 -20.04
N GLU A 643 -0.42 2.46 -19.64
CA GLU A 643 -1.83 2.27 -19.25
C GLU A 643 -2.21 3.16 -18.07
N THR A 644 -1.37 3.20 -17.03
CA THR A 644 -1.58 4.05 -15.85
C THR A 644 -1.50 5.53 -16.20
N THR A 645 -0.54 5.93 -17.05
CA THR A 645 -0.41 7.31 -17.53
C THR A 645 -1.62 7.76 -18.35
N ALA A 646 -2.08 6.92 -19.28
CA ALA A 646 -3.28 7.19 -20.08
C ALA A 646 -4.51 7.35 -19.18
N ARG A 647 -4.59 6.58 -18.08
CA ARG A 647 -5.66 6.73 -17.09
C ARG A 647 -5.62 8.06 -16.37
N ILE A 648 -4.44 8.56 -16.00
CA ILE A 648 -4.29 9.88 -15.36
C ILE A 648 -4.70 11.00 -16.33
N MET A 649 -4.24 10.93 -17.58
CA MET A 649 -4.62 11.89 -18.63
C MET A 649 -6.13 11.86 -18.91
N ALA A 650 -6.72 10.66 -18.96
CA ALA A 650 -8.15 10.48 -19.10
C ALA A 650 -8.93 11.15 -17.96
N CYS A 651 -8.46 11.06 -16.71
CA CYS A 651 -9.06 11.81 -15.60
C CYS A 651 -9.03 13.33 -15.85
N ASP A 652 -7.90 13.88 -16.31
CA ASP A 652 -7.76 15.32 -16.56
C ASP A 652 -8.64 15.82 -17.71
N GLU A 653 -8.92 14.99 -18.72
CA GLU A 653 -9.89 15.29 -19.78
C GLU A 653 -11.34 15.14 -19.27
N VAL A 654 -11.64 14.04 -18.58
CA VAL A 654 -12.98 13.78 -18.04
C VAL A 654 -13.41 14.89 -17.09
N ILE A 655 -12.52 15.39 -16.22
CA ILE A 655 -12.79 16.51 -15.31
C ILE A 655 -13.41 17.71 -16.04
N ARG A 656 -12.97 18.01 -17.26
CA ARG A 656 -13.48 19.13 -18.07
C ARG A 656 -14.88 18.85 -18.62
N ASP A 657 -15.20 17.58 -18.84
CA ASP A 657 -16.47 17.12 -19.40
C ASP A 657 -17.56 16.87 -18.34
N ILE A 658 -17.20 16.78 -17.05
CA ILE A 658 -18.17 16.46 -15.98
C ILE A 658 -19.31 17.48 -15.94
N GLU A 659 -19.00 18.77 -15.95
CA GLU A 659 -20.03 19.83 -15.90
C GLU A 659 -20.97 19.75 -17.11
N VAL A 660 -20.43 19.44 -18.30
CA VAL A 660 -21.22 19.32 -19.53
C VAL A 660 -22.16 18.11 -19.48
N LYS A 661 -21.67 16.95 -19.03
CA LYS A 661 -22.46 15.71 -19.06
C LYS A 661 -23.42 15.57 -17.88
N TYR A 662 -23.02 16.01 -16.70
CA TYR A 662 -23.77 15.81 -15.47
C TYR A 662 -24.48 17.07 -14.98
N GLY A 663 -24.18 18.26 -15.53
CA GLY A 663 -24.78 19.53 -15.10
C GLY A 663 -26.32 19.55 -15.17
N GLN A 664 -26.90 18.84 -16.14
CA GLN A 664 -28.37 18.70 -16.26
C GLN A 664 -29.03 17.99 -15.06
N PHE A 665 -28.26 17.25 -14.26
CA PHE A 665 -28.74 16.53 -13.08
C PHE A 665 -28.50 17.28 -11.76
N GLY A 666 -27.90 18.48 -11.83
CA GLY A 666 -27.69 19.38 -10.68
C GLY A 666 -26.26 19.42 -10.13
N GLU A 667 -25.95 20.47 -9.37
CA GLU A 667 -24.59 20.75 -8.84
C GLU A 667 -24.08 19.65 -7.90
N GLU A 668 -24.97 19.02 -7.13
CA GLU A 668 -24.59 17.95 -6.22
C GLU A 668 -24.06 16.71 -6.96
N VAL A 669 -24.67 16.36 -8.09
CA VAL A 669 -24.24 15.24 -8.94
C VAL A 669 -22.87 15.53 -9.53
N VAL A 670 -22.67 16.75 -10.05
CA VAL A 670 -21.36 17.21 -10.54
C VAL A 670 -20.30 17.07 -9.45
N LYS A 671 -20.60 17.45 -8.21
CA LYS A 671 -19.66 17.34 -7.08
C LYS A 671 -19.30 15.88 -6.75
N ILE A 672 -20.28 14.97 -6.78
CA ILE A 672 -20.07 13.53 -6.56
C ILE A 672 -19.14 12.96 -7.64
N GLN A 673 -19.48 13.21 -8.91
CA GLN A 673 -18.68 12.74 -10.05
C GLN A 673 -17.27 13.34 -10.04
N MET A 674 -17.13 14.63 -9.73
CA MET A 674 -15.83 15.31 -9.62
C MET A 674 -14.94 14.69 -8.53
N ASN A 675 -15.50 14.40 -7.35
CA ASN A 675 -14.76 13.72 -6.29
C ASN A 675 -14.32 12.32 -6.73
N MET A 676 -15.20 11.57 -7.40
CA MET A 676 -14.86 10.23 -7.88
C MET A 676 -13.70 10.26 -8.89
N VAL A 677 -13.65 11.20 -9.84
CA VAL A 677 -12.49 11.31 -10.76
C VAL A 677 -11.21 11.68 -10.02
N LYS A 678 -11.30 12.59 -9.04
CA LYS A 678 -10.13 12.96 -8.22
C LYS A 678 -9.57 11.76 -7.46
N ASP A 679 -10.42 10.89 -6.93
CA ASP A 679 -10.00 9.67 -6.24
C ASP A 679 -9.34 8.68 -7.22
N ILE A 680 -9.95 8.45 -8.39
CA ILE A 680 -9.37 7.58 -9.44
C ILE A 680 -7.99 8.11 -9.86
N ARG A 681 -7.88 9.42 -10.06
CA ARG A 681 -6.62 10.10 -10.43
C ARG A 681 -5.57 9.98 -9.32
N GLY A 682 -5.95 10.20 -8.06
CA GLY A 682 -5.06 10.09 -6.91
C GLY A 682 -4.44 8.70 -6.82
N LYS A 683 -5.29 7.66 -6.88
CA LYS A 683 -4.84 6.27 -6.86
C LYS A 683 -3.95 5.91 -8.06
N ALA A 684 -4.31 6.37 -9.26
CA ALA A 684 -3.48 6.14 -10.45
C ALA A 684 -2.10 6.80 -10.36
N LEU A 685 -1.98 7.95 -9.67
CA LEU A 685 -0.68 8.58 -9.42
C LEU A 685 0.17 7.78 -8.41
N GLU A 686 -0.42 7.29 -7.33
CA GLU A 686 0.25 6.40 -6.35
C GLU A 686 0.75 5.11 -7.02
N ASP A 687 -0.11 4.48 -7.81
CA ASP A 687 0.22 3.30 -8.60
C ASP A 687 1.36 3.61 -9.58
N LEU A 688 1.33 4.76 -10.26
CA LEU A 688 2.38 5.16 -11.20
C LEU A 688 3.73 5.40 -10.51
N GLU A 689 3.76 6.07 -9.35
CA GLU A 689 5.01 6.26 -8.58
C GLU A 689 5.66 4.91 -8.26
N THR A 690 4.86 3.98 -7.75
CA THR A 690 5.30 2.63 -7.39
C THR A 690 5.77 1.86 -8.62
N GLN A 691 5.04 1.95 -9.75
CA GLN A 691 5.42 1.31 -11.00
C GLN A 691 6.71 1.89 -11.59
N ILE A 692 6.94 3.21 -11.53
CA ILE A 692 8.16 3.85 -12.03
C ILE A 692 9.38 3.30 -11.28
N VAL A 693 9.37 3.33 -9.95
CA VAL A 693 10.50 2.82 -9.14
C VAL A 693 10.75 1.33 -9.43
N ASN A 694 9.70 0.53 -9.56
CA ASN A 694 9.83 -0.91 -9.84
C ASN A 694 10.20 -1.25 -11.29
N SER A 695 9.93 -0.35 -12.23
CA SER A 695 10.20 -0.55 -13.66
C SER A 695 11.63 -0.20 -14.02
N PHE A 696 12.10 1.00 -13.65
CA PHE A 696 13.40 1.53 -14.07
C PHE A 696 14.54 0.92 -13.26
N ARG A 697 14.93 -0.30 -13.64
CA ARG A 697 15.93 -1.12 -12.94
C ARG A 697 16.99 -1.72 -13.85
N GLN A 698 16.88 -1.60 -15.18
CA GLN A 698 17.98 -1.99 -16.07
C GLN A 698 19.01 -0.88 -16.11
N VAL A 699 20.24 -1.17 -15.70
CA VAL A 699 21.32 -0.21 -15.55
C VAL A 699 22.48 -0.63 -16.45
N ALA A 700 22.75 0.16 -17.47
CA ALA A 700 23.87 -0.01 -18.37
C ALA A 700 25.01 0.95 -18.02
N TYR A 701 26.24 0.43 -17.96
CA TYR A 701 27.43 1.18 -17.58
C TYR A 701 28.68 0.67 -18.33
N PRO A 702 29.72 1.51 -18.47
CA PRO A 702 30.98 1.14 -19.10
C PRO A 702 31.83 0.24 -18.19
N GLU A 703 32.34 -0.87 -18.70
CA GLU A 703 33.34 -1.71 -18.01
C GLU A 703 34.18 -2.44 -19.06
N GLU A 704 35.51 -2.42 -18.91
CA GLU A 704 36.44 -3.07 -19.85
C GLU A 704 36.20 -2.73 -21.34
N ASP A 705 35.82 -1.47 -21.61
CA ASP A 705 35.45 -0.96 -22.95
C ASP A 705 34.24 -1.67 -23.62
N GLU A 706 33.45 -2.37 -22.82
CA GLU A 706 32.15 -2.96 -23.16
C GLU A 706 31.00 -2.32 -22.37
N VAL A 707 29.78 -2.47 -22.90
CA VAL A 707 28.57 -2.10 -22.16
C VAL A 707 28.16 -3.27 -21.29
N ARG A 708 28.20 -3.10 -19.98
CA ARG A 708 27.62 -4.05 -19.04
C ARG A 708 26.23 -3.61 -18.65
N VAL A 709 25.32 -4.58 -18.51
CA VAL A 709 23.95 -4.35 -18.06
C VAL A 709 23.72 -5.16 -16.79
N THR A 710 23.20 -4.50 -15.76
CA THR A 710 22.80 -5.14 -14.51
C THR A 710 21.37 -4.74 -14.14
N LYS A 711 20.70 -5.58 -13.36
CA LYS A 711 19.36 -5.30 -12.83
C LYS A 711 19.45 -4.86 -11.38
N ALA A 712 18.96 -3.67 -11.07
CA ALA A 712 18.91 -3.14 -9.71
C ALA A 712 18.03 -4.00 -8.77
N PRO A 713 18.30 -4.05 -7.45
CA PRO A 713 17.42 -4.69 -6.47
C PRO A 713 16.03 -4.02 -6.39
N SER A 714 15.04 -4.67 -5.76
CA SER A 714 13.64 -4.19 -5.71
C SER A 714 13.28 -3.40 -4.44
N SER A 715 14.28 -2.98 -3.66
CA SER A 715 14.09 -2.46 -2.30
C SER A 715 14.25 -0.95 -2.14
N SER A 716 14.59 -0.22 -3.21
CA SER A 716 14.88 1.22 -3.12
C SER A 716 13.62 2.09 -3.19
N LYS A 717 13.72 3.31 -2.68
CA LYS A 717 12.64 4.31 -2.68
C LYS A 717 12.63 5.19 -3.93
N SER A 718 13.74 5.24 -4.68
CA SER A 718 13.87 6.05 -5.89
C SER A 718 14.57 5.29 -7.03
N VAL A 719 14.38 5.77 -8.27
CA VAL A 719 15.10 5.25 -9.45
C VAL A 719 16.59 5.56 -9.39
N VAL A 720 16.99 6.72 -8.84
CA VAL A 720 18.39 7.11 -8.71
C VAL A 720 19.10 6.21 -7.70
N GLU A 721 18.42 5.87 -6.60
CA GLU A 721 18.89 4.93 -5.60
C GLU A 721 19.00 3.51 -6.19
N ASN A 722 18.01 3.04 -6.96
CA ASN A 722 18.12 1.77 -7.69
C ASN A 722 19.39 1.71 -8.54
N VAL A 723 19.67 2.77 -9.31
CA VAL A 723 20.87 2.86 -10.16
C VAL A 723 22.14 2.81 -9.32
N TYR A 724 22.20 3.63 -8.27
CA TYR A 724 23.37 3.71 -7.39
C TYR A 724 23.65 2.38 -6.70
N SER A 725 22.65 1.77 -6.06
CA SER A 725 22.78 0.46 -5.40
C SER A 725 23.17 -0.65 -6.38
N ALA A 726 22.67 -0.60 -7.62
CA ALA A 726 23.05 -1.57 -8.65
C ALA A 726 24.54 -1.47 -9.01
N LEU A 727 25.06 -0.24 -9.18
CA LEU A 727 26.47 -0.01 -9.49
C LEU A 727 27.38 -0.32 -8.30
N LEU A 728 26.96 0.03 -7.08
CA LEU A 728 27.67 -0.29 -5.84
C LEU A 728 27.79 -1.82 -5.66
N SER A 729 26.70 -2.56 -5.87
CA SER A 729 26.69 -4.04 -5.76
C SER A 729 27.59 -4.74 -6.78
N LYS A 730 27.96 -4.06 -7.87
CA LYS A 730 28.87 -4.56 -8.90
C LYS A 730 30.30 -4.06 -8.72
N GLY A 731 30.59 -3.31 -7.65
CA GLY A 731 31.88 -2.67 -7.44
C GLY A 731 32.19 -1.57 -8.46
N LYS A 732 31.18 -1.15 -9.25
CA LYS A 732 31.37 -0.11 -10.26
C LYS A 732 31.33 1.28 -9.64
N ILE A 733 30.59 1.47 -8.56
CA ILE A 733 30.76 2.63 -7.67
C ILE A 733 31.44 2.14 -6.40
N VAL A 734 32.35 2.95 -5.86
CA VAL A 734 32.96 2.72 -4.55
C VAL A 734 32.87 4.02 -3.75
N ASP A 735 32.34 3.92 -2.54
CA ASP A 735 32.12 5.02 -1.61
C ASP A 735 33.04 4.98 -0.39
N GLU A 736 33.52 3.81 -0.01
CA GLU A 736 34.50 3.62 1.09
C GLU A 736 35.78 2.94 0.58
N PHE A 737 36.92 3.61 0.71
CA PHE A 737 38.26 3.06 0.39
C PHE A 737 39.36 3.91 1.04
N ASP A 738 40.53 3.33 1.22
CA ASP A 738 41.74 4.05 1.63
C ASP A 738 42.67 4.35 0.44
N PHE A 739 43.71 5.12 0.71
CA PHE A 739 44.64 5.53 -0.36
C PHE A 739 45.48 4.37 -0.91
N ASP A 740 45.74 3.34 -0.10
CA ASP A 740 46.53 2.17 -0.54
C ASP A 740 45.75 1.37 -1.58
N TRP A 741 44.46 1.10 -1.32
CA TRP A 741 43.57 0.46 -2.28
C TRP A 741 43.51 1.24 -3.59
N LEU A 742 43.47 2.58 -3.52
CA LEU A 742 43.47 3.43 -4.71
C LEU A 742 44.77 3.27 -5.51
N VAL A 743 45.92 3.20 -4.83
CA VAL A 743 47.23 3.00 -5.47
C VAL A 743 47.32 1.62 -6.12
N GLU A 744 46.88 0.57 -5.42
CA GLU A 744 46.87 -0.81 -5.96
C GLU A 744 45.96 -0.92 -7.18
N THR A 745 44.75 -0.37 -7.10
CA THR A 745 43.77 -0.36 -8.21
C THR A 745 44.33 0.35 -9.45
N LEU A 746 45.10 1.43 -9.25
CA LEU A 746 45.74 2.15 -10.35
C LEU A 746 46.97 1.41 -10.88
N LYS A 747 47.71 0.72 -10.02
CA LYS A 747 48.85 -0.11 -10.42
C LYS A 747 48.45 -1.28 -11.31
N ASP A 748 47.28 -1.89 -11.06
CA ASP A 748 46.74 -2.98 -11.88
C ASP A 748 46.42 -2.59 -13.33
N ILE A 749 46.23 -1.30 -13.59
CA ILE A 749 46.08 -0.73 -14.93
C ILE A 749 47.36 -0.06 -15.45
N GLY A 750 48.49 -0.24 -14.76
CA GLY A 750 49.81 0.28 -15.14
C GLY A 750 50.04 1.75 -14.80
N VAL A 751 49.30 2.33 -13.85
CA VAL A 751 49.45 3.73 -13.42
C VAL A 751 50.16 3.80 -12.07
N GLU A 752 51.38 4.34 -12.07
CA GLU A 752 52.17 4.55 -10.85
C GLU A 752 52.00 5.98 -10.32
N VAL A 753 51.23 6.12 -9.24
CA VAL A 753 50.93 7.42 -8.63
C VAL A 753 52.05 7.90 -7.69
N LEU A 754 52.78 6.98 -7.05
CA LEU A 754 53.83 7.31 -6.08
C LEU A 754 55.22 7.40 -6.73
N ARG A 755 55.40 8.40 -7.58
CA ARG A 755 56.67 8.67 -8.29
C ARG A 755 57.41 9.91 -7.74
N PRO A 756 58.76 9.98 -7.81
CA PRO A 756 59.55 11.07 -7.22
C PRO A 756 59.22 12.49 -7.73
N GLU A 757 58.80 12.61 -8.99
CA GLU A 757 58.37 13.86 -9.60
C GLU A 757 56.96 14.31 -9.15
N GLY A 758 56.21 13.40 -8.50
CA GLY A 758 54.85 13.60 -8.01
C GLY A 758 53.75 13.37 -9.05
N TYR A 759 52.51 13.35 -8.58
CA TYR A 759 51.33 13.05 -9.39
C TYR A 759 50.18 14.02 -9.13
N ARG A 760 49.64 14.67 -10.15
CA ARG A 760 48.58 15.68 -9.91
C ARG A 760 47.24 15.03 -9.61
N VAL A 761 46.52 15.58 -8.64
CA VAL A 761 45.16 15.14 -8.30
C VAL A 761 44.21 15.23 -9.52
N SER A 762 44.35 16.26 -10.36
CA SER A 762 43.58 16.37 -11.60
C SER A 762 43.85 15.24 -12.60
N GLU A 763 45.10 14.79 -12.71
CA GLU A 763 45.50 13.70 -13.61
C GLU A 763 44.95 12.36 -13.09
N LEU A 764 44.99 12.18 -11.76
CA LEU A 764 44.43 11.01 -11.08
C LEU A 764 42.92 10.89 -11.34
N ILE A 765 42.18 11.97 -11.11
CA ILE A 765 40.74 12.03 -11.39
C ILE A 765 40.49 11.77 -12.88
N ALA A 766 41.25 12.39 -13.78
CA ALA A 766 41.09 12.19 -15.22
C ALA A 766 41.26 10.71 -15.63
N ILE A 767 42.22 9.98 -15.05
CA ILE A 767 42.37 8.54 -15.33
C ILE A 767 41.16 7.76 -14.86
N ILE A 768 40.69 7.99 -13.64
CA ILE A 768 39.47 7.34 -13.11
C ILE A 768 38.27 7.59 -14.05
N ARG A 769 38.15 8.80 -14.61
CA ARG A 769 37.04 9.16 -15.51
C ARG A 769 37.21 8.67 -16.96
N THR A 770 38.43 8.37 -17.40
CA THR A 770 38.72 7.98 -18.80
C THR A 770 38.91 6.47 -18.98
N ASN A 771 39.28 5.75 -17.92
CA ASN A 771 39.51 4.30 -17.95
C ASN A 771 38.30 3.53 -17.41
N THR A 772 37.70 2.71 -18.26
CA THR A 772 36.47 1.95 -17.95
C THR A 772 36.71 0.75 -17.05
N ARG A 773 37.96 0.31 -16.85
CA ARG A 773 38.35 -0.74 -15.89
C ARG A 773 38.31 -0.26 -14.44
N LEU A 774 38.35 1.06 -14.22
CA LEU A 774 38.31 1.64 -12.89
C LEU A 774 36.87 1.84 -12.40
N PRO A 775 36.65 1.78 -11.07
CA PRO A 775 35.38 2.16 -10.49
C PRO A 775 35.13 3.66 -10.64
N MET A 776 33.86 4.03 -10.54
CA MET A 776 33.39 5.39 -10.49
C MET A 776 33.42 5.89 -9.04
N ILE A 777 34.11 6.99 -8.78
CA ILE A 777 34.40 7.47 -7.43
C ILE A 777 34.12 8.97 -7.34
N GLU A 778 33.32 9.40 -6.36
CA GLU A 778 33.07 10.83 -6.13
C GLU A 778 34.35 11.57 -5.67
N ASP A 779 34.55 12.80 -6.15
CA ASP A 779 35.74 13.61 -5.86
C ASP A 779 35.96 13.80 -4.35
N GLY A 780 34.88 13.80 -3.56
CA GLY A 780 34.91 13.89 -2.10
C GLY A 780 35.68 12.72 -1.47
N HIS A 781 35.33 11.48 -1.83
CA HIS A 781 35.99 10.29 -1.29
C HIS A 781 37.47 10.19 -1.72
N ILE A 782 37.81 10.61 -2.95
CA ILE A 782 39.22 10.70 -3.39
C ILE A 782 39.97 11.72 -2.53
N SER A 783 39.38 12.89 -2.30
CA SER A 783 39.99 13.95 -1.49
C SER A 783 40.18 13.52 -0.04
N GLU A 784 39.22 12.77 0.51
CA GLU A 784 39.26 12.23 1.85
C GLU A 784 40.32 11.14 2.01
N ALA A 785 40.40 10.18 1.09
CA ALA A 785 41.44 9.16 1.07
C ALA A 785 42.84 9.79 1.01
N ILE A 786 43.05 10.79 0.15
CA ILE A 786 44.32 11.54 0.07
C ILE A 786 44.60 12.28 1.39
N LYS A 787 43.60 12.94 1.97
CA LYS A 787 43.76 13.70 3.22
C LYS A 787 44.16 12.78 4.38
N ASN A 788 43.50 11.62 4.49
CA ASN A 788 43.80 10.62 5.51
C ASN A 788 45.20 10.04 5.31
N ALA A 789 45.62 9.76 4.07
CA ALA A 789 46.98 9.30 3.80
C ALA A 789 48.07 10.33 4.11
N VAL A 790 47.77 11.64 4.06
CA VAL A 790 48.68 12.68 4.57
C VAL A 790 48.69 12.70 6.09
N LEU A 791 47.54 12.59 6.76
CA LEU A 791 47.45 12.48 8.23
C LEU A 791 48.28 11.31 8.75
N ASP A 792 48.21 10.17 8.07
CA ASP A 792 48.93 8.94 8.42
C ASP A 792 50.42 8.97 7.99
N LEU A 793 50.94 10.12 7.54
CA LEU A 793 52.31 10.31 7.07
C LEU A 793 52.73 9.36 5.93
N ARG A 794 51.76 8.83 5.16
CA ARG A 794 52.03 7.89 4.05
C ARG A 794 52.44 8.60 2.77
N ILE A 795 51.88 9.78 2.53
CA ILE A 795 52.15 10.65 1.38
C ILE A 795 52.25 12.11 1.83
N GLY A 796 52.82 12.97 0.99
CA GLY A 796 52.69 14.42 1.14
C GLY A 796 51.99 15.06 -0.04
N LEU A 797 51.52 16.29 0.15
CA LEU A 797 50.98 17.12 -0.92
C LEU A 797 51.85 18.35 -1.14
N GLU A 798 52.03 18.77 -2.39
CA GLU A 798 52.67 20.04 -2.72
C GLU A 798 51.72 20.95 -3.50
N ARG A 799 51.65 22.22 -3.08
CA ARG A 799 50.89 23.29 -3.75
C ARG A 799 51.73 24.55 -3.80
N GLU A 800 52.01 25.04 -5.00
CA GLU A 800 52.71 26.33 -5.20
C GLU A 800 54.03 26.43 -4.40
N GLY A 801 54.75 25.31 -4.24
CA GLY A 801 56.01 25.21 -3.50
C GLY A 801 55.87 24.98 -1.98
N GLU A 802 54.65 25.01 -1.44
CA GLU A 802 54.37 24.62 -0.06
C GLU A 802 54.10 23.11 0.04
N VAL A 803 54.74 22.44 1.00
CA VAL A 803 54.60 21.00 1.23
C VAL A 803 53.78 20.75 2.49
N PHE A 804 52.65 20.05 2.34
CA PHE A 804 51.79 19.54 3.40
C PHE A 804 52.18 18.10 3.66
N PHE A 805 52.95 17.87 4.72
CA PHE A 805 53.37 16.54 5.13
C PHE A 805 53.37 16.46 6.66
N LYS A 806 54.44 16.91 7.33
CA LYS A 806 54.49 17.00 8.79
C LYS A 806 53.99 18.33 9.34
N LYS A 807 53.62 18.36 10.61
CA LYS A 807 53.29 19.61 11.30
C LYS A 807 54.58 20.28 11.79
N VAL A 808 54.61 21.61 11.70
CA VAL A 808 55.67 22.41 12.31
C VAL A 808 55.11 23.06 13.56
N HIS A 809 55.64 22.67 14.70
CA HIS A 809 55.16 23.07 16.01
C HIS A 809 55.90 24.30 16.52
N LYS A 810 55.30 25.01 17.48
CA LYS A 810 55.98 26.11 18.21
C LYS A 810 56.55 25.65 19.55
N GLU A 811 56.04 24.55 20.07
CA GLU A 811 56.41 23.92 21.33
C GLU A 811 56.34 22.41 21.12
N VAL A 812 57.14 21.64 21.87
CA VAL A 812 57.17 20.17 21.76
C VAL A 812 55.81 19.60 22.20
N PRO A 813 55.07 18.92 21.31
CA PRO A 813 53.79 18.29 21.64
C PRO A 813 53.95 17.12 22.62
N SER A 814 52.88 16.79 23.33
CA SER A 814 52.78 15.58 24.16
C SER A 814 52.08 14.40 23.46
N SER A 815 51.62 14.59 22.22
CA SER A 815 50.94 13.58 21.40
C SER A 815 51.90 13.03 20.34
N GLU A 816 51.61 11.84 19.81
CA GLU A 816 52.33 11.29 18.66
C GLU A 816 52.30 12.25 17.46
N GLU A 817 53.31 12.14 16.58
CA GLU A 817 53.38 12.97 15.38
C GLU A 817 52.31 12.51 14.38
N GLU A 818 51.48 13.45 13.97
CA GLU A 818 50.50 13.28 12.90
C GLU A 818 50.84 14.19 11.73
N GLY A 819 50.45 13.79 10.54
CA GLY A 819 50.57 14.62 9.35
C GLY A 819 49.70 15.87 9.41
N ASN A 820 50.03 16.82 8.53
CA ASN A 820 49.38 18.13 8.47
C ASN A 820 48.76 18.33 7.08
N PRO A 821 47.62 17.68 6.78
CA PRO A 821 46.95 17.87 5.51
C PRO A 821 46.43 19.31 5.33
N PRO A 822 46.28 19.78 4.08
CA PRO A 822 45.61 21.04 3.83
C PRO A 822 44.13 20.96 4.23
N SER A 823 43.49 22.12 4.45
CA SER A 823 42.05 22.20 4.75
C SER A 823 41.16 21.59 3.65
N ALA A 824 41.60 21.65 2.40
CA ALA A 824 40.99 20.98 1.26
C ALA A 824 42.07 20.57 0.25
N VAL A 825 41.93 19.35 -0.29
CA VAL A 825 42.71 18.87 -1.44
C VAL A 825 42.18 19.56 -2.70
N LYS A 826 43.07 20.12 -3.51
CA LYS A 826 42.73 20.81 -4.76
C LYS A 826 43.23 20.01 -5.95
N HIS A 827 42.55 20.13 -7.08
CA HIS A 827 42.93 19.46 -8.34
C HIS A 827 44.38 19.73 -8.79
N ARG A 828 44.95 20.89 -8.44
CA ARG A 828 46.33 21.26 -8.79
C ARG A 828 47.40 20.73 -7.84
N ASP A 829 46.99 20.10 -6.73
CA ASP A 829 47.93 19.57 -5.74
C ASP A 829 48.68 18.38 -6.34
N LEU A 830 49.95 18.26 -5.94
CA LEU A 830 50.85 17.21 -6.37
C LEU A 830 51.02 16.21 -5.22
N ILE A 831 50.63 14.97 -5.45
CA ILE A 831 50.85 13.84 -4.54
C ILE A 831 52.31 13.43 -4.62
N LEU A 832 52.96 13.35 -3.46
CA LEU A 832 54.38 13.02 -3.33
C LEU A 832 54.56 11.76 -2.46
N PRO A 833 55.51 10.87 -2.81
CA PRO A 833 55.95 9.80 -1.90
C PRO A 833 56.47 10.37 -0.58
N ARG A 834 56.25 9.66 0.55
CA ARG A 834 56.66 10.10 1.90
C ARG A 834 58.09 10.65 1.98
N GLY A 835 59.07 9.95 1.42
CA GLY A 835 60.47 10.35 1.51
C GLY A 835 60.73 11.65 0.75
N THR A 836 60.16 11.79 -0.45
CA THR A 836 60.24 13.00 -1.26
C THR A 836 59.56 14.18 -0.57
N ALA A 837 58.37 13.96 0.00
CA ALA A 837 57.65 14.98 0.76
C ALA A 837 58.47 15.46 1.97
N LEU A 838 59.04 14.54 2.75
CA LEU A 838 59.90 14.85 3.89
C LEU A 838 61.11 15.69 3.47
N HIS A 839 61.86 15.24 2.45
CA HIS A 839 63.02 15.96 1.95
C HIS A 839 62.66 17.38 1.49
N ARG A 840 61.62 17.52 0.65
CA ARG A 840 61.19 18.84 0.16
C ARG A 840 60.71 19.75 1.28
N GLN A 841 59.95 19.22 2.24
CA GLN A 841 59.47 19.99 3.38
C GLN A 841 60.63 20.49 4.24
N VAL A 842 61.52 19.60 4.65
CA VAL A 842 62.70 19.94 5.47
C VAL A 842 63.57 20.99 4.76
N CYS A 843 63.86 20.80 3.47
CA CYS A 843 64.67 21.76 2.72
C CYS A 843 63.97 23.11 2.53
N ASN A 844 62.64 23.14 2.44
CA ASN A 844 61.88 24.39 2.45
C ASN A 844 61.88 25.09 3.81
N LEU A 845 61.92 24.34 4.92
CA LEU A 845 62.07 24.92 6.26
C LEU A 845 63.47 25.51 6.46
N LEU A 846 64.51 24.83 6.00
CA LEU A 846 65.89 25.35 6.10
C LEU A 846 66.09 26.68 5.36
N LYS A 847 65.38 26.90 4.24
CA LYS A 847 65.37 28.20 3.54
C LYS A 847 64.69 29.32 4.35
N LYS A 848 63.86 28.98 5.34
CA LYS A 848 63.17 29.92 6.22
C LYS A 848 63.98 30.28 7.47
N GLU A 849 65.06 29.56 7.76
CA GLU A 849 65.96 29.92 8.86
C GLU A 849 66.52 31.32 8.65
N LYS A 850 66.52 32.11 9.71
CA LYS A 850 66.95 33.50 9.68
C LYS A 850 67.85 33.76 10.85
N ASP A 851 68.88 34.55 10.61
CA ASP A 851 69.75 35.06 11.65
C ASP A 851 70.08 36.50 11.29
N LEU A 852 69.33 37.43 11.87
CA LEU A 852 69.31 38.83 11.45
C LEU A 852 69.49 39.74 12.65
N ILE A 853 70.23 40.83 12.45
CA ILE A 853 70.28 41.94 13.40
C ILE A 853 69.16 42.91 13.05
N VAL A 854 68.23 43.13 13.98
CA VAL A 854 67.05 43.98 13.85
C VAL A 854 67.16 45.14 14.85
N PRO A 855 67.27 46.40 14.39
CA PRO A 855 67.24 47.56 15.28
C PRO A 855 65.83 47.74 15.87
N LYS A 856 65.72 47.80 17.20
CA LYS A 856 64.46 48.08 17.91
C LYS A 856 64.68 49.19 18.94
N GLY A 857 64.43 50.44 18.54
CA GLY A 857 64.70 51.63 19.38
C GLY A 857 66.19 51.95 19.44
N ASP A 858 66.73 52.21 20.64
CA ASP A 858 68.15 52.54 20.86
C ASP A 858 69.07 51.30 20.98
N LYS A 859 68.56 50.10 20.67
CA LYS A 859 69.29 48.83 20.80
C LYS A 859 69.07 47.92 19.60
N ASP A 860 70.13 47.21 19.22
CA ASP A 860 70.08 46.16 18.22
C ASP A 860 69.73 44.81 18.87
N PHE A 861 68.90 44.02 18.20
CA PHE A 861 68.54 42.66 18.64
C PHE A 861 68.94 41.67 17.55
N ARG A 862 69.61 40.57 17.91
CA ARG A 862 69.74 39.41 17.02
C ARG A 862 68.47 38.58 17.12
N VAL A 863 67.78 38.38 16.00
CA VAL A 863 66.61 37.50 15.90
C VAL A 863 67.04 36.27 15.11
N LYS A 864 67.14 35.14 15.81
CA LYS A 864 67.50 33.83 15.24
C LYS A 864 66.24 32.97 15.17
N THR A 865 65.95 32.39 14.01
CA THR A 865 64.87 31.44 13.79
C THR A 865 65.44 30.22 13.12
N TRP A 866 65.29 29.07 13.76
CA TRP A 866 65.80 27.78 13.29
C TRP A 866 64.81 26.67 13.63
N TYR A 867 65.05 25.46 13.12
CA TYR A 867 64.18 24.31 13.38
C TYR A 867 64.94 23.21 14.12
N GLU A 868 64.29 22.59 15.10
CA GLU A 868 64.81 21.43 15.84
C GLU A 868 63.88 20.23 15.68
N VAL A 869 64.46 19.03 15.75
CA VAL A 869 63.73 17.75 15.75
C VAL A 869 63.83 17.11 17.11
N TYR A 870 62.68 16.79 17.71
CA TYR A 870 62.58 16.09 18.99
C TYR A 870 62.05 14.67 18.76
N SER A 871 62.83 13.65 19.11
CA SER A 871 62.32 12.27 19.10
C SER A 871 61.35 12.06 20.28
N PRO A 872 60.35 11.17 20.18
CA PRO A 872 59.42 10.89 21.28
C PRO A 872 60.09 10.51 22.61
N SER A 873 61.31 9.96 22.55
CA SER A 873 62.10 9.49 23.70
C SER A 873 63.19 10.48 24.17
N SER A 874 63.26 11.71 23.66
CA SER A 874 64.32 12.68 23.99
C SER A 874 63.75 14.09 24.15
N GLU A 875 63.97 14.68 25.32
CA GLU A 875 63.68 16.10 25.60
C GLU A 875 64.72 17.05 24.97
N ILE A 876 65.79 16.51 24.40
CA ILE A 876 66.85 17.27 23.73
C ILE A 876 66.52 17.37 22.23
N GLY A 877 66.35 18.60 21.76
CA GLY A 877 66.14 18.93 20.35
C GLY A 877 67.44 18.90 19.56
N ILE A 878 67.40 18.34 18.35
CA ILE A 878 68.55 18.32 17.44
C ILE A 878 68.30 19.32 16.30
N PRO A 879 69.21 20.28 16.02
CA PRO A 879 69.05 21.23 14.93
C PRO A 879 68.83 20.52 13.59
N LEU A 880 67.73 20.84 12.90
CA LEU A 880 67.32 20.21 11.65
C LEU A 880 68.40 20.32 10.58
N LYS A 881 69.16 21.42 10.57
CA LYS A 881 70.29 21.66 9.66
C LYS A 881 71.41 20.63 9.78
N SER A 882 71.60 20.01 10.95
CA SER A 882 72.63 18.97 11.17
C SER A 882 72.23 17.59 10.60
N LEU A 883 70.92 17.37 10.44
CA LEU A 883 70.32 16.10 10.01
C LEU A 883 70.20 15.98 8.48
N VAL A 884 70.54 17.04 7.74
CA VAL A 884 70.47 17.09 6.27
C VAL A 884 71.85 17.11 5.62
N THR A 885 71.90 16.78 4.33
CA THR A 885 73.06 17.03 3.46
C THR A 885 73.16 18.52 3.13
N GLY A 886 74.37 19.09 3.17
CA GLY A 886 74.62 20.48 2.82
C GLY A 886 74.71 20.71 1.29
N GLY A 887 74.41 21.93 0.83
CA GLY A 887 74.57 22.35 -0.58
C GLY A 887 73.28 22.35 -1.40
N GLU A 888 73.40 22.29 -2.74
CA GLU A 888 72.28 22.31 -3.69
C GLU A 888 71.40 21.05 -3.63
N ASP A 889 71.93 19.92 -3.17
CA ASP A 889 71.26 18.62 -3.08
C ASP A 889 70.80 18.33 -1.64
N CYS A 890 69.95 19.22 -1.12
CA CYS A 890 69.41 19.13 0.23
C CYS A 890 68.46 17.93 0.35
N ARG A 891 68.79 17.01 1.27
CA ARG A 891 67.94 15.88 1.70
C ARG A 891 68.27 15.49 3.13
N VAL A 892 67.34 14.81 3.79
CA VAL A 892 67.58 14.20 5.11
C VAL A 892 68.54 13.03 4.91
N LYS A 893 69.59 12.93 5.75
CA LYS A 893 70.54 11.81 5.68
C LYS A 893 69.81 10.50 6.02
N ASN A 894 70.15 9.41 5.33
CA ASN A 894 69.45 8.13 5.47
C ASN A 894 69.40 7.63 6.93
N GLU A 895 70.50 7.81 7.68
CA GLU A 895 70.61 7.41 9.08
C GLU A 895 69.66 8.15 10.05
N TYR A 896 69.12 9.31 9.64
CA TYR A 896 68.17 10.11 10.44
C TYR A 896 66.75 10.13 9.85
N LEU A 897 66.48 9.38 8.78
CA LEU A 897 65.20 9.47 8.07
C LEU A 897 64.01 9.13 8.98
N ASP A 898 64.10 8.03 9.73
CA ASP A 898 63.04 7.61 10.67
C ASP A 898 62.92 8.57 11.86
N MET A 899 64.05 9.07 12.35
CA MET A 899 64.05 10.05 13.44
C MET A 899 63.33 11.33 13.05
N VAL A 900 63.59 11.87 11.85
CA VAL A 900 62.90 13.07 11.37
C VAL A 900 61.47 12.76 10.95
N LEU A 901 61.17 11.54 10.47
CA LEU A 901 59.83 11.12 10.09
C LEU A 901 58.88 10.98 11.29
N TRP A 902 59.35 10.45 12.42
CA TRP A 902 58.53 10.22 13.61
C TRP A 902 58.74 11.25 14.73
N GLY A 903 59.79 12.08 14.66
CA GLY A 903 60.06 13.14 15.64
C GLY A 903 59.36 14.47 15.33
N HIS A 904 59.08 15.28 16.34
CA HIS A 904 58.41 16.57 16.19
C HIS A 904 59.37 17.64 15.63
N ILE A 905 58.96 18.32 14.56
CA ILE A 905 59.69 19.48 14.03
C ILE A 905 59.17 20.74 14.73
N VAL A 906 60.03 21.40 15.49
CA VAL A 906 59.69 22.60 16.28
C VAL A 906 60.43 23.82 15.72
N GLU A 907 59.69 24.89 15.45
CA GLU A 907 60.25 26.20 15.10
C GLU A 907 60.73 26.90 16.38
N MET A 908 62.02 27.13 16.45
CA MET A 908 62.67 27.85 17.54
C MET A 908 62.90 29.30 17.13
N ARG A 909 62.61 30.22 18.05
CA ARG A 909 62.87 31.66 17.86
C ARG A 909 63.48 32.26 19.10
N GLU A 910 64.64 32.88 18.93
CA GLU A 910 65.36 33.58 19.99
C GLU A 910 65.54 35.05 19.58
N GLU A 911 65.22 35.97 20.49
CA GLU A 911 65.50 37.40 20.33
C GLU A 911 66.44 37.86 21.44
N THR A 912 67.69 38.16 21.08
CA THR A 912 68.74 38.50 22.04
C THR A 912 69.20 39.94 21.84
N PRO A 913 69.12 40.82 22.86
CA PRO A 913 69.62 42.18 22.76
C PRO A 913 71.15 42.17 22.66
N ILE A 914 71.70 42.89 21.69
CA ILE A 914 73.15 43.03 21.51
C ILE A 914 73.64 44.09 22.50
N THR A 915 74.35 43.66 23.52
CA THR A 915 74.98 44.52 24.53
C THR A 915 76.47 44.22 24.64
N GLU A 916 77.25 45.16 25.18
CA GLU A 916 78.70 45.00 25.35
C GLU A 916 79.02 43.75 26.18
N GLY A 917 79.88 42.87 25.66
CA GLY A 917 80.24 41.59 26.30
C GLY A 917 79.28 40.43 26.02
N GLU A 918 78.33 40.57 25.09
CA GLU A 918 77.41 39.49 24.71
C GLU A 918 78.05 38.56 23.66
N PHE A 919 77.96 37.25 23.87
CA PHE A 919 78.52 36.20 23.02
C PHE A 919 77.60 34.97 23.00
N GLU A 920 77.82 34.09 22.03
CA GLU A 920 77.19 32.77 21.92
C GLU A 920 78.26 31.66 22.00
N LEU A 921 77.88 30.53 22.58
CA LEU A 921 78.62 29.27 22.46
C LEU A 921 77.87 28.41 21.43
N GLU A 922 78.53 28.08 20.33
CA GLU A 922 78.00 27.23 19.26
C GLU A 922 78.73 25.88 19.28
N ILE A 923 77.96 24.79 19.30
CA ILE A 923 78.47 23.42 19.21
C ILE A 923 77.81 22.78 18.00
N GLU A 924 78.61 22.20 17.09
CA GLU A 924 78.08 21.65 15.83
C GLU A 924 77.32 20.33 16.02
N VAL A 925 77.66 19.53 17.04
CA VAL A 925 77.04 18.22 17.30
C VAL A 925 76.58 18.14 18.77
N PRO A 926 75.29 18.36 19.07
CA PRO A 926 74.78 18.38 20.45
C PRO A 926 74.61 16.99 21.08
N GLN A 927 74.84 15.91 20.32
CA GLN A 927 74.88 14.54 20.82
C GLN A 927 76.03 13.77 20.19
N VAL A 928 76.83 13.06 21.00
CA VAL A 928 77.92 12.24 20.48
C VAL A 928 77.81 10.81 20.99
N LYS A 929 77.90 9.85 20.05
CA LYS A 929 77.97 8.41 20.32
C LYS A 929 79.38 7.91 20.07
N GLU A 930 79.96 7.21 21.04
CA GLU A 930 81.27 6.57 20.93
C GLU A 930 81.42 5.49 22.02
N LYS A 931 82.38 4.58 21.91
CA LYS A 931 82.57 3.54 22.93
C LYS A 931 83.04 4.13 24.28
N PRO A 932 82.56 3.61 25.43
CA PRO A 932 83.07 4.04 26.74
C PRO A 932 84.60 4.02 26.81
N GLY A 933 85.18 5.06 27.42
CA GLY A 933 86.63 5.21 27.58
C GLY A 933 87.38 5.78 26.36
N LYS A 934 86.72 6.01 25.22
CA LYS A 934 87.34 6.70 24.08
C LYS A 934 87.23 8.23 24.23
N PRO A 935 88.27 8.99 23.85
CA PRO A 935 88.21 10.45 23.83
C PRO A 935 87.39 10.93 22.64
N VAL A 936 86.43 11.81 22.92
CA VAL A 936 85.62 12.52 21.94
C VAL A 936 86.04 13.98 21.93
N GLN A 937 86.27 14.53 20.74
CA GLN A 937 86.60 15.94 20.55
C GLN A 937 85.40 16.68 19.96
N ILE A 938 84.95 17.72 20.65
CA ILE A 938 83.82 18.56 20.29
C ILE A 938 84.36 19.96 20.05
N GLU A 939 84.14 20.51 18.87
CA GLU A 939 84.51 21.90 18.57
C GLU A 939 83.42 22.84 19.11
N VAL A 940 83.83 23.75 20.00
CA VAL A 940 82.99 24.82 20.55
C VAL A 940 83.45 26.15 19.99
N ARG A 941 82.59 26.85 19.25
CA ARG A 941 82.88 28.21 18.77
C ARG A 941 82.30 29.23 19.73
N VAL A 942 83.16 30.10 20.26
CA VAL A 942 82.76 31.29 21.02
C VAL A 942 82.60 32.45 20.04
N VAL A 943 81.37 32.92 19.85
CA VAL A 943 81.02 33.91 18.82
C VAL A 943 80.57 35.21 19.48
N PRO A 944 81.28 36.34 19.31
CA PRO A 944 80.84 37.63 19.84
C PRO A 944 79.63 38.14 19.05
N LEU A 945 78.61 38.68 19.74
CA LEU A 945 77.41 39.24 19.10
C LEU A 945 77.56 40.72 18.75
N GLY A 946 78.57 41.40 19.29
CA GLY A 946 78.97 42.77 18.97
C GLY A 946 80.42 42.85 18.46
N ARG A 947 80.89 44.06 18.14
CA ARG A 947 82.28 44.30 17.71
C ARG A 947 83.24 44.61 18.86
N ASP A 948 82.71 44.69 20.08
CA ASP A 948 83.49 45.02 21.27
C ASP A 948 84.47 43.90 21.59
N SER A 949 85.66 44.27 22.05
CA SER A 949 86.69 43.28 22.42
C SER A 949 86.59 42.94 23.90
N PHE A 950 86.40 41.66 24.21
CA PHE A 950 86.29 41.18 25.59
C PHE A 950 86.75 39.73 25.69
N THR A 951 87.01 39.30 26.92
CA THR A 951 87.40 37.93 27.20
C THR A 951 86.21 37.14 27.72
N VAL A 952 86.09 35.90 27.27
CA VAL A 952 85.17 34.89 27.80
C VAL A 952 86.00 33.82 28.52
N GLU A 953 85.77 33.67 29.81
CA GLU A 953 86.28 32.55 30.59
C GLU A 953 85.36 31.34 30.34
N LEU A 954 85.93 30.19 29.99
CA LEU A 954 85.21 28.94 29.77
C LEU A 954 85.50 27.96 30.90
N SER A 955 84.50 27.21 31.30
CA SER A 955 84.61 26.09 32.23
C SER A 955 83.69 24.96 31.80
N VAL A 956 84.13 23.72 32.00
CA VAL A 956 83.36 22.52 31.68
C VAL A 956 83.18 21.66 32.92
N ASP A 957 82.05 20.96 33.01
CA ASP A 957 81.78 20.03 34.10
C ASP A 957 82.40 18.63 33.86
N HIS A 958 82.66 18.27 32.60
CA HIS A 958 83.28 17.02 32.17
C HIS A 958 84.34 17.27 31.10
N GLY A 959 85.43 16.51 31.14
CA GLY A 959 86.52 16.62 30.17
C GLY A 959 87.41 17.85 30.37
N GLU A 960 88.18 18.19 29.34
CA GLU A 960 89.13 19.31 29.35
C GLU A 960 89.01 20.15 28.08
N LEU A 961 89.21 21.46 28.22
CA LEU A 961 89.32 22.40 27.10
C LEU A 961 90.79 22.62 26.73
N ASP A 962 91.07 22.78 25.44
CA ASP A 962 92.39 23.23 24.98
C ASP A 962 92.66 24.71 25.34
N SER A 963 91.62 25.50 25.55
CA SER A 963 91.68 26.85 26.11
C SER A 963 90.48 27.16 27.02
N TYR A 964 90.76 27.64 28.25
CA TYR A 964 89.76 28.06 29.23
C TYR A 964 89.51 29.57 29.22
N GLU A 965 90.22 30.33 28.38
CA GLU A 965 90.06 31.77 28.27
C GLU A 965 90.16 32.16 26.79
N VAL A 966 89.13 32.82 26.28
CA VAL A 966 88.99 33.16 24.87
C VAL A 966 88.82 34.66 24.73
N ARG A 967 89.80 35.30 24.09
CA ARG A 967 89.74 36.74 23.78
C ARG A 967 89.07 36.94 22.43
N LEU A 968 87.91 37.59 22.43
CA LEU A 968 87.16 37.92 21.24
C LEU A 968 87.51 39.35 20.81
N GLU A 969 87.94 39.52 19.56
CA GLU A 969 88.29 40.81 18.99
C GLU A 969 87.63 41.01 17.63
N ASP A 970 87.14 42.23 17.38
CA ASP A 970 86.60 42.69 16.09
C ASP A 970 85.49 41.78 15.52
N GLY A 971 84.65 41.24 16.40
CA GLY A 971 83.50 40.41 16.02
C GLY A 971 83.85 39.02 15.46
N LYS A 972 85.11 38.56 15.59
CA LYS A 972 85.53 37.25 15.05
C LYS A 972 85.26 36.12 16.04
N PRO A 973 84.65 35.00 15.59
CA PRO A 973 84.50 33.82 16.42
C PRO A 973 85.85 33.13 16.63
N VAL A 974 86.00 32.49 17.80
CA VAL A 974 87.18 31.70 18.14
C VAL A 974 86.74 30.28 18.52
N GLY A 975 87.35 29.28 17.89
CA GLY A 975 87.10 27.87 18.19
C GLY A 975 87.93 27.39 19.38
N VAL A 976 87.34 26.52 20.18
CA VAL A 976 87.93 25.83 21.33
C VAL A 976 87.60 24.35 21.21
N THR A 977 88.58 23.48 21.41
CA THR A 977 88.37 22.03 21.36
C THR A 977 88.06 21.53 22.76
N TRP A 978 86.88 20.96 22.93
CA TRP A 978 86.45 20.30 24.16
C TRP A 978 86.62 18.79 24.04
N THR A 979 87.54 18.23 24.81
CA THR A 979 87.84 16.79 24.79
C THR A 979 87.23 16.12 26.02
N ILE A 980 86.33 15.15 25.81
CA ILE A 980 85.68 14.40 26.89
C ILE A 980 85.95 12.91 26.69
N ILE A 981 86.29 12.19 27.76
CA ILE A 981 86.33 10.72 27.71
C ILE A 981 84.90 10.21 27.84
N MET A 982 84.46 9.41 26.87
CA MET A 982 83.09 8.90 26.81
C MET A 982 82.74 8.11 28.09
N PRO A 983 81.74 8.56 28.88
CA PRO A 983 81.33 7.89 30.11
C PRO A 983 80.59 6.57 29.83
N GLU A 984 80.53 5.67 30.82
CA GLU A 984 79.87 4.35 30.69
C GLU A 984 78.35 4.42 30.65
N THR A 985 77.76 5.50 31.16
CA THR A 985 76.32 5.77 31.13
C THR A 985 76.04 7.04 30.32
N ARG A 986 74.82 7.17 29.79
CA ARG A 986 74.39 8.40 29.13
C ARG A 986 74.54 9.59 30.10
N THR A 987 75.34 10.57 29.72
CA THR A 987 75.68 11.74 30.55
C THR A 987 75.47 13.02 29.75
N ILE A 988 75.01 14.08 30.41
CA ILE A 988 74.99 15.43 29.83
C ILE A 988 76.23 16.16 30.34
N ALA A 989 77.07 16.60 29.42
CA ALA A 989 78.21 17.46 29.72
C ALA A 989 77.86 18.91 29.38
N THR A 990 78.25 19.85 30.22
CA THR A 990 77.95 21.28 30.11
C THR A 990 79.22 22.10 29.99
N ILE A 991 79.26 23.00 29.00
CA ILE A 991 80.22 24.09 28.94
C ILE A 991 79.56 25.41 29.35
N GLU A 992 80.14 26.06 30.36
CA GLU A 992 79.83 27.43 30.79
C GLU A 992 80.86 28.38 30.18
N GLY A 993 80.39 29.47 29.58
CA GLY A 993 81.20 30.63 29.25
C GLY A 993 80.75 31.84 30.06
N ARG A 994 81.69 32.65 30.53
CA ARG A 994 81.45 33.84 31.33
C ARG A 994 82.23 35.03 30.79
N SER A 995 81.51 36.08 30.42
CA SER A 995 82.06 37.41 30.15
C SER A 995 81.76 38.35 31.32
N PRO A 996 82.30 39.58 31.35
CA PRO A 996 82.10 40.52 32.47
C PRO A 996 80.62 40.84 32.80
N LYS A 997 79.70 40.66 31.84
CA LYS A 997 78.28 41.02 31.99
C LYS A 997 77.31 39.86 31.76
N ARG A 998 77.79 38.70 31.29
CA ARG A 998 76.93 37.56 30.90
C ARG A 998 77.58 36.21 31.17
N THR A 999 76.71 35.23 31.43
CA THR A 999 77.07 33.82 31.48
C THR A 999 76.18 33.05 30.50
N ARG A 1000 76.76 32.11 29.76
CA ARG A 1000 76.09 31.26 28.78
C ARG A 1000 76.49 29.81 29.04
N TYR A 1001 75.55 28.90 28.83
CA TYR A 1001 75.75 27.47 29.00
C TYR A 1001 75.36 26.76 27.70
N ARG A 1002 76.06 25.67 27.37
CA ARG A 1002 75.66 24.73 26.33
C ARG A 1002 75.92 23.30 26.79
N ASP A 1003 74.96 22.44 26.49
CA ASP A 1003 74.97 21.04 26.90
C ASP A 1003 75.26 20.16 25.68
N VAL A 1004 75.95 19.05 25.89
CA VAL A 1004 76.14 17.96 24.92
C VAL A 1004 75.78 16.64 25.58
N SER A 1005 74.91 15.86 24.93
CA SER A 1005 74.58 14.51 25.39
C SER A 1005 75.62 13.51 24.90
N LEU A 1006 76.32 12.88 25.84
CA LEU A 1006 77.25 11.79 25.60
C LEU A 1006 76.50 10.47 25.77
N ILE A 1007 76.42 9.70 24.69
CA ILE A 1007 75.70 8.43 24.67
C ILE A 1007 76.74 7.33 24.45
N PRO A 1008 77.05 6.49 25.45
CA PRO A 1008 77.98 5.39 25.26
C PRO A 1008 77.46 4.37 24.26
N ASP A 1009 78.29 4.06 23.28
CA ASP A 1009 78.10 2.95 22.37
C ASP A 1009 78.65 1.68 23.03
N LEU A 1010 77.82 1.09 23.89
CA LEU A 1010 78.02 -0.23 24.49
C LEU A 1010 77.82 -1.28 23.39
N GLY A 1011 78.81 -1.44 22.53
CA GLY A 1011 78.74 -2.39 21.42
C GLY A 1011 78.34 -3.78 21.93
N THR A 1012 77.24 -4.31 21.41
CA THR A 1012 76.72 -5.63 21.80
C THR A 1012 77.47 -6.72 21.04
N GLU A 1013 78.21 -7.59 21.76
CA GLU A 1013 78.72 -8.84 21.17
C GLU A 1013 77.54 -9.78 20.92
N ILE A 1014 77.03 -9.76 19.69
CA ILE A 1014 76.04 -10.70 19.18
C ILE A 1014 76.78 -11.92 18.64
N VAL A 1015 76.45 -13.10 19.18
CA VAL A 1015 76.96 -14.40 18.71
C VAL A 1015 75.83 -15.12 18.00
N GLU A 1016 75.99 -15.38 16.70
CA GLU A 1016 75.09 -16.28 15.96
C GLU A 1016 75.71 -17.67 15.85
N THR A 1017 74.97 -18.70 16.22
CA THR A 1017 75.43 -20.10 16.17
C THR A 1017 74.27 -21.03 15.83
N ASP A 1018 74.53 -22.07 15.02
CA ASP A 1018 73.56 -23.14 14.74
C ASP A 1018 73.57 -24.24 15.82
N THR A 1019 74.53 -24.19 16.74
CA THR A 1019 74.76 -25.24 17.73
C THR A 1019 75.03 -24.65 19.12
N LEU A 1020 74.13 -24.89 20.07
CA LEU A 1020 74.34 -24.55 21.48
C LEU A 1020 75.29 -25.55 22.16
N LYS A 1021 76.38 -25.02 22.75
CA LYS A 1021 77.39 -25.75 23.53
C LYS A 1021 77.41 -25.24 24.97
N GLY A 1022 78.06 -25.97 25.88
CA GLY A 1022 78.10 -25.61 27.31
C GLY A 1022 78.65 -24.21 27.61
N GLU A 1023 79.44 -23.63 26.70
CA GLU A 1023 79.96 -22.25 26.79
C GLU A 1023 78.89 -21.16 26.54
N HIS A 1024 77.72 -21.51 26.00
CA HIS A 1024 76.60 -20.58 25.76
C HIS A 1024 75.62 -20.51 26.94
N LYS A 1025 75.82 -21.33 27.99
CA LYS A 1025 75.02 -21.25 29.22
C LYS A 1025 75.33 -19.94 29.94
N GLY A 1026 74.30 -19.20 30.34
CA GLY A 1026 74.41 -17.86 30.92
C GLY A 1026 74.39 -16.71 29.90
N MET A 1027 74.30 -16.98 28.60
CA MET A 1027 74.06 -15.94 27.58
C MET A 1027 72.55 -15.67 27.43
N PHE A 1028 72.18 -14.47 26.96
CA PHE A 1028 70.81 -14.11 26.61
C PHE A 1028 70.48 -14.54 25.18
N LEU A 1029 69.39 -15.28 25.01
CA LEU A 1029 68.81 -15.56 23.70
C LEU A 1029 67.97 -14.35 23.24
N THR A 1030 68.30 -13.79 22.08
CA THR A 1030 67.62 -12.61 21.51
C THR A 1030 66.78 -12.93 20.29
N SER A 1031 67.18 -13.92 19.49
CA SER A 1031 66.38 -14.42 18.36
C SER A 1031 66.68 -15.88 18.04
N ILE A 1032 65.71 -16.56 17.43
CA ILE A 1032 65.89 -17.85 16.76
C ILE A 1032 65.54 -17.63 15.29
N LEU A 1033 66.51 -17.88 14.41
CA LEU A 1033 66.47 -17.55 12.99
C LEU A 1033 66.35 -18.80 12.14
N ASP A 1034 65.91 -18.62 10.89
CA ASP A 1034 65.81 -19.65 9.84
C ASP A 1034 64.93 -20.84 10.25
N ILE A 1035 63.74 -20.59 10.80
CA ILE A 1035 62.79 -21.65 11.15
C ILE A 1035 62.04 -22.06 9.87
N GLU A 1036 62.28 -23.27 9.39
CA GLU A 1036 61.79 -23.74 8.08
C GLU A 1036 60.45 -24.49 8.10
N ASP A 1037 59.96 -24.88 9.29
CA ASP A 1037 58.73 -25.67 9.42
C ASP A 1037 58.05 -25.51 10.79
N VAL A 1038 56.77 -25.86 10.87
CA VAL A 1038 55.94 -25.73 12.08
C VAL A 1038 56.35 -26.70 13.19
N GLU A 1039 56.90 -27.87 12.85
CA GLU A 1039 57.37 -28.84 13.86
C GLU A 1039 58.57 -28.24 14.62
N THR A 1040 59.50 -27.63 13.90
CA THR A 1040 60.66 -26.91 14.44
C THR A 1040 60.22 -25.70 15.27
N LEU A 1041 59.24 -24.92 14.79
CA LEU A 1041 58.63 -23.84 15.57
C LEU A 1041 58.01 -24.34 16.90
N GLY A 1042 57.39 -25.53 16.87
CA GLY A 1042 56.77 -26.16 18.04
C GLY A 1042 57.74 -26.81 19.03
N LEU A 1043 58.99 -27.08 18.62
CA LEU A 1043 60.04 -27.59 19.51
C LEU A 1043 60.62 -26.48 20.42
N ILE A 1044 60.38 -25.22 20.11
CA ILE A 1044 60.80 -24.08 20.93
C ILE A 1044 60.00 -24.11 22.26
N PRO A 1045 60.66 -24.01 23.43
CA PRO A 1045 59.98 -24.09 24.73
C PRO A 1045 58.91 -23.01 24.94
N GLU A 1046 57.79 -23.34 25.59
CA GLU A 1046 56.69 -22.39 25.88
C GLU A 1046 57.11 -21.15 26.67
N ASN A 1047 58.17 -21.27 27.48
CA ASN A 1047 58.72 -20.15 28.24
C ASN A 1047 59.57 -19.18 27.38
N VAL A 1048 59.83 -19.51 26.11
CA VAL A 1048 60.47 -18.63 25.13
C VAL A 1048 59.37 -17.97 24.30
N LYS A 1049 58.89 -16.82 24.79
CA LYS A 1049 57.87 -16.02 24.12
C LYS A 1049 58.50 -15.01 23.18
N GLY A 1050 57.90 -14.83 22.01
CA GLY A 1050 58.41 -13.93 21.01
C GLY A 1050 57.47 -13.78 19.83
N ILE A 1051 57.86 -12.86 18.97
CA ILE A 1051 57.11 -12.44 17.81
C ILE A 1051 57.81 -12.99 16.58
N VAL A 1052 57.06 -13.61 15.68
CA VAL A 1052 57.57 -14.23 14.47
C VAL A 1052 57.30 -13.32 13.27
N SER A 1053 58.33 -13.14 12.45
CA SER A 1053 58.26 -12.43 11.18
C SER A 1053 58.91 -13.27 10.08
N GLY A 1054 58.35 -13.25 8.88
CA GLY A 1054 58.89 -13.98 7.76
C GLY A 1054 57.85 -14.32 6.70
N SER A 1055 58.05 -15.45 6.02
CA SER A 1055 57.16 -15.92 4.98
C SER A 1055 56.79 -17.38 5.14
N LEU A 1056 55.65 -17.74 4.57
CA LEU A 1056 55.16 -19.10 4.45
C LEU A 1056 54.81 -19.39 3.00
N ARG A 1057 55.08 -20.61 2.57
CA ARG A 1057 54.69 -21.12 1.25
C ARG A 1057 54.17 -22.55 1.34
N ILE A 1058 53.01 -22.80 0.75
CA ILE A 1058 52.49 -24.14 0.46
C ILE A 1058 52.53 -24.30 -1.05
N ASP A 1059 53.14 -25.38 -1.56
CA ASP A 1059 53.37 -25.52 -3.00
C ASP A 1059 52.12 -26.00 -3.77
N LYS A 1060 51.17 -26.69 -3.10
CA LYS A 1060 50.00 -27.32 -3.74
C LYS A 1060 48.78 -27.36 -2.81
N PRO A 1061 47.76 -26.51 -3.01
CA PRO A 1061 47.73 -25.38 -3.96
C PRO A 1061 48.84 -24.35 -3.64
N LEU A 1062 49.36 -23.67 -4.68
CA LEU A 1062 50.39 -22.65 -4.48
C LEU A 1062 49.80 -21.50 -3.66
N TRP A 1063 50.28 -21.34 -2.43
CA TRP A 1063 49.89 -20.28 -1.52
C TRP A 1063 51.14 -19.70 -0.87
N GLU A 1064 51.34 -18.40 -0.95
CA GLU A 1064 52.48 -17.70 -0.37
C GLU A 1064 51.95 -16.54 0.48
N GLY A 1065 52.51 -16.36 1.67
CA GLY A 1065 52.13 -15.30 2.60
C GLY A 1065 53.34 -14.75 3.33
N ARG A 1066 53.32 -13.44 3.63
CA ARG A 1066 54.30 -12.80 4.50
C ARG A 1066 53.60 -12.29 5.74
N PHE A 1067 54.27 -12.37 6.87
CA PHE A 1067 53.77 -11.88 8.15
C PHE A 1067 54.90 -11.19 8.90
N GLU A 1068 54.52 -10.17 9.64
CA GLU A 1068 55.41 -9.41 10.50
C GLU A 1068 54.65 -9.16 11.80
N GLY A 1069 55.29 -9.37 12.94
CA GLY A 1069 54.66 -8.99 14.20
C GLY A 1069 53.69 -10.03 14.80
N VAL A 1070 53.70 -11.29 14.37
CA VAL A 1070 52.71 -12.30 14.80
C VAL A 1070 53.19 -13.10 16.01
N ASP A 1071 52.33 -13.30 17.00
CA ASP A 1071 52.65 -14.19 18.14
C ASP A 1071 52.92 -15.62 17.66
N ARG A 1072 53.98 -16.24 18.19
CA ARG A 1072 54.41 -17.59 17.80
C ARG A 1072 53.30 -18.64 17.88
N GLU A 1073 52.47 -18.61 18.92
CA GLU A 1073 51.40 -19.60 19.11
C GLU A 1073 50.28 -19.37 18.10
N VAL A 1074 49.98 -18.11 17.82
CA VAL A 1074 49.00 -17.72 16.79
C VAL A 1074 49.47 -18.16 15.41
N LEU A 1075 50.75 -17.94 15.07
CA LEU A 1075 51.30 -18.40 13.80
C LEU A 1075 51.26 -19.93 13.72
N ALA A 1076 51.74 -20.63 14.74
CA ALA A 1076 51.72 -22.10 14.75
C ALA A 1076 50.31 -22.68 14.58
N TYR A 1077 49.29 -22.04 15.18
CA TYR A 1077 47.89 -22.40 14.97
C TYR A 1077 47.44 -22.14 13.52
N LEU A 1078 47.68 -20.92 13.01
CA LEU A 1078 47.28 -20.54 11.65
C LEU A 1078 47.91 -21.46 10.60
N VAL A 1079 49.19 -21.77 10.72
CA VAL A 1079 49.84 -22.66 9.76
C VAL A 1079 49.24 -24.06 9.81
N ARG A 1080 48.94 -24.62 10.99
CA ARG A 1080 48.30 -25.94 11.10
C ARG A 1080 46.91 -25.98 10.47
N GLU A 1081 46.10 -24.98 10.72
CA GLU A 1081 44.77 -24.84 10.10
C GLU A 1081 44.90 -24.73 8.57
N MET A 1082 45.91 -24.01 8.09
CA MET A 1082 46.18 -23.87 6.66
C MET A 1082 46.68 -25.17 6.02
N GLU A 1083 47.57 -25.91 6.68
CA GLU A 1083 48.03 -27.22 6.21
C GLU A 1083 46.87 -28.23 6.16
N GLU A 1084 45.95 -28.18 7.13
CA GLU A 1084 44.75 -29.02 7.17
C GLU A 1084 43.74 -28.63 6.09
N LEU A 1085 43.44 -27.33 5.95
CA LEU A 1085 42.49 -26.80 4.98
C LEU A 1085 42.96 -27.02 3.53
N LEU A 1086 44.26 -26.86 3.29
CA LEU A 1086 44.85 -26.91 1.94
C LEU A 1086 45.44 -28.28 1.60
N GLU A 1087 45.41 -29.24 2.53
CA GLU A 1087 46.01 -30.58 2.40
C GLU A 1087 47.48 -30.56 1.91
N GLY A 1088 48.24 -29.53 2.30
CA GLY A 1088 49.60 -29.28 1.81
C GLY A 1088 50.51 -28.79 2.92
N ARG A 1089 51.77 -29.24 2.93
CA ARG A 1089 52.76 -28.80 3.94
C ARG A 1089 53.26 -27.39 3.66
N ALA A 1090 53.40 -26.62 4.73
CA ALA A 1090 53.94 -25.28 4.71
C ALA A 1090 55.46 -25.30 4.88
N ASN A 1091 56.17 -24.70 3.94
CA ASN A 1091 57.58 -24.32 4.09
C ASN A 1091 57.60 -22.90 4.68
N LEU A 1092 58.27 -22.74 5.81
CA LEU A 1092 58.48 -21.47 6.47
C LEU A 1092 59.86 -20.90 6.10
N ASP A 1093 59.97 -19.59 6.17
CA ASP A 1093 61.24 -18.86 6.23
C ASP A 1093 61.01 -17.73 7.24
N VAL A 1094 61.16 -18.06 8.52
CA VAL A 1094 60.71 -17.18 9.62
C VAL A 1094 61.73 -17.06 10.74
N ASP A 1095 61.77 -15.87 11.32
CA ASP A 1095 62.60 -15.52 12.46
C ASP A 1095 61.72 -15.21 13.67
N LEU A 1096 62.02 -15.83 14.80
CA LEU A 1096 61.43 -15.52 16.10
C LEU A 1096 62.30 -14.49 16.83
N SER A 1097 61.78 -13.29 17.01
CA SER A 1097 62.40 -12.23 17.81
C SER A 1097 61.82 -12.21 19.22
N LEU A 1098 62.67 -12.18 20.23
CA LEU A 1098 62.23 -12.11 21.63
C LEU A 1098 62.18 -10.64 22.09
N PRO A 1099 61.03 -10.12 22.52
CA PRO A 1099 60.90 -8.75 23.01
C PRO A 1099 61.51 -8.55 24.41
N GLU A 1100 61.65 -9.63 25.19
CA GLU A 1100 62.38 -9.67 26.46
C GLU A 1100 63.52 -10.69 26.36
N GLU A 1101 64.68 -10.35 26.90
CA GLU A 1101 65.89 -11.16 26.78
C GLU A 1101 65.84 -12.36 27.73
N VAL A 1102 66.05 -13.57 27.19
CA VAL A 1102 65.90 -14.80 27.97
C VAL A 1102 67.27 -15.42 28.25
N VAL A 1103 67.64 -15.56 29.52
CA VAL A 1103 68.90 -16.21 29.93
C VAL A 1103 68.83 -17.72 29.63
N ILE A 1104 69.86 -18.24 28.95
CA ILE A 1104 70.03 -19.69 28.73
C ILE A 1104 70.59 -20.33 30.01
N ASP A 1105 69.68 -20.68 30.93
CA ASP A 1105 70.01 -21.47 32.11
C ASP A 1105 70.18 -22.97 31.79
N ASP A 1106 70.56 -23.78 32.78
CA ASP A 1106 70.79 -25.23 32.59
C ASP A 1106 69.55 -25.96 32.04
N LEU A 1107 68.35 -25.53 32.42
CA LEU A 1107 67.09 -26.15 32.01
C LEU A 1107 66.73 -25.76 30.57
N LEU A 1108 66.83 -24.47 30.25
CA LEU A 1108 66.55 -23.92 28.94
C LEU A 1108 67.57 -24.41 27.92
N PHE A 1109 68.84 -24.54 28.31
CA PHE A 1109 69.88 -25.13 27.48
C PHE A 1109 69.52 -26.55 27.01
N GLU A 1110 69.12 -27.45 27.92
CA GLU A 1110 68.73 -28.81 27.54
C GLU A 1110 67.44 -28.83 26.72
N LYS A 1111 66.52 -27.88 26.93
CA LYS A 1111 65.29 -27.77 26.16
C LYS A 1111 65.49 -27.20 24.75
N LEU A 1112 66.47 -26.33 24.53
CA LEU A 1112 66.79 -25.77 23.21
C LEU A 1112 67.70 -26.68 22.39
N ARG A 1113 68.41 -27.61 23.03
CA ARG A 1113 69.33 -28.56 22.37
C ARG A 1113 68.74 -29.36 21.20
N PRO A 1114 67.46 -29.79 21.19
CA PRO A 1114 66.84 -30.47 20.05
C PRO A 1114 66.76 -29.63 18.77
N LEU A 1115 66.91 -28.30 18.87
CA LEU A 1115 66.90 -27.37 17.75
C LEU A 1115 68.29 -27.16 17.12
N ASN A 1116 69.37 -27.68 17.74
CA ASN A 1116 70.73 -27.57 17.18
C ASN A 1116 70.79 -28.16 15.75
N GLY A 1117 71.32 -27.38 14.81
CA GLY A 1117 71.43 -27.74 13.40
C GLY A 1117 70.13 -27.61 12.59
N LYS A 1118 69.02 -27.19 13.23
CA LYS A 1118 67.74 -26.89 12.55
C LYS A 1118 67.43 -25.39 12.46
N VAL A 1119 68.04 -24.59 13.33
CA VAL A 1119 67.84 -23.13 13.42
C VAL A 1119 69.17 -22.47 13.75
N ARG A 1120 69.27 -21.14 13.56
CA ARG A 1120 70.37 -20.34 14.10
C ARG A 1120 69.92 -19.58 15.34
N PHE A 1121 70.64 -19.71 16.43
CA PHE A 1121 70.44 -18.93 17.64
C PHE A 1121 71.24 -17.65 17.56
N ARG A 1122 70.57 -16.53 17.78
CA ARG A 1122 71.21 -15.23 18.02
C ARG A 1122 71.27 -14.99 19.51
N LEU A 1123 72.49 -14.93 20.04
CA LEU A 1123 72.78 -14.81 21.46
C LEU A 1123 73.47 -13.48 21.73
N ARG A 1124 73.26 -12.96 22.93
CA ARG A 1124 73.95 -11.79 23.45
C ARG A 1124 74.58 -12.18 24.79
N LYS A 1125 75.86 -11.89 24.97
CA LYS A 1125 76.55 -12.18 26.23
C LYS A 1125 76.05 -11.22 27.33
N GLU A 1126 75.88 -11.72 28.55
CA GLU A 1126 75.63 -10.86 29.72
C GLU A 1126 76.85 -9.97 29.93
N GLU A 1127 76.64 -8.64 29.94
CA GLU A 1127 77.66 -7.68 30.34
C GLU A 1127 77.98 -7.93 31.83
N CYS A 1128 79.25 -8.21 32.17
CA CYS A 1128 79.69 -8.26 33.56
C CYS A 1128 79.79 -6.86 34.16
#